data_AF-A0A1W9LU33-F1
#
_entry.id   AF-A0A1W9LU33-F1
#
_cell.length_a   1.000
_cell.length_b   1.000
_cell.length_c   1.000
_cell.angle_alpha   90.00
_cell.angle_beta   90.00
_cell.angle_gamma   90.00
#
_symmetry.space_group_name_H-M   'P 1'
#
loop_
_entity.id
_entity.type
_entity.pdbx_description
1 polymer ?
#
loop_
_entity_poly.entity_id
_entity_poly.type
_entity_poly.pdbx_seq_one_letter_code
_entity_poly.pdbx_strand_id
1 'polypeptide(L)'
;MSINLHSLSEAEFLQRLKALLISMEGHNEPLPYYDTEGKATIGIGFNLKAPATLKEVVTVLGLNDVQKTAVNTALNTTYATNEALQAALNTAIGNNATFKLTPTQIDNVYNRLVNASLERVRAKVGMTGQQFNVELIALVSMDFNAPDLVGQGLQAAFKMNDPYEARAEAWYQIRYKHKNQPVLHKRRYLEAALFGLYDNPGAVPSVDESLAVYRIFTRHRLESTLTAANMIEYDKLLANDSTNGIPAANALLNAAGLGTYVVKTLKDELQPAADVLMNKYLKAEYGNIPHVFNPLNIQVASKPTSNVLGGGWATLNGEDTMNRTGSADDLLIADGDYMAELHGHGGNDVLIGNSKPALLFGGEGNDVLVGGDSHDYLDGGDGQDRLIGGNGIDTLDGGAENDTLDGGLGEDVYIWRPGDGNDLIIDQKESDGEYHGIVRIVLANGIIDFALGGFVETELGSKVYTKTMADGSVLTLTHHSPWTLTMADGTSLQLGENQDDFQDGDFGIKLLDASDEAEPELSGIDQHGDYDGMVFYNEQGQPYYKSDSNGNLITNPELYNPGRMDFLYDTAANDHLYGDGGNDYLNAFRGGDDILEGGAGEDQIRAGDGKDVAIGGTGSDRLYGEAGDDRLYAEAKLDLAELIAAGESGEGSGERGDLLSGGEGDDAIYGWSGNDLIGGDAGDDTIQGGAGDDNIRSDGKFSISANSSWSVNRSLVVEGEVTWYTTEYVATGWQGDAEEAGDDIVFGGAGEDWIFTQDGDDYVDAGADNDVVFGEYGNDIILGQGGDDFLSGDNIFTDATKHGNDYLDGGEGNDDLTGNAGDDILIGGAGTDVLEGDDGLLSGQFHDDDYLDGGADDDELHGQGGSDTLYGGDGNDQLIGDSSEIAGNYHGDDFLDGEGGDDTLWGGGGADTLYGGEGKDQLVGDNGSDEPLDGQYQGSDYLDGGADDDRLRGGGGADTLIGGAGNDYLQGDFNGTQPEGQYHGADYLDGGDGDDTLLGDGGGDTLLGGAGKDELVGDNGSDKPLDGQYHGSDYLDGGADDDRLWGGGGSDTLIGGEGNDNLQGDFNGTQPDAQYHGADFLDGGEGDDTLIGDGGGDTLIGGGGKDELVGDAASDKPLDGQYHGSDYLDGGADDDRLWGGGGADTLIGGDGNDYLQGDLNGTQPDAQYH
;
A
#
# COMPACT_ATOMS: atom_id res chain seq x y z
N MET A 1 -23.57 17.87 22.34
CA MET A 1 -22.83 19.15 22.36
C MET A 1 -21.85 19.10 23.52
N SER A 2 -20.64 18.68 23.21
CA SER A 2 -19.59 18.26 24.15
C SER A 2 -18.40 19.21 24.19
N ILE A 3 -18.41 20.33 23.46
CA ILE A 3 -17.39 21.37 23.64
C ILE A 3 -17.47 21.83 25.09
N ASN A 4 -16.46 21.49 25.89
CA ASN A 4 -16.50 21.68 27.34
C ASN A 4 -16.36 23.16 27.65
N LEU A 5 -17.42 23.76 28.18
CA LEU A 5 -17.57 25.19 28.34
C LEU A 5 -17.00 25.62 29.70
N HIS A 6 -15.89 26.34 29.73
CA HIS A 6 -15.30 26.82 30.99
C HIS A 6 -16.28 27.75 31.73
N SER A 7 -17.00 27.19 32.71
CA SER A 7 -18.18 27.83 33.29
C SER A 7 -17.85 29.15 34.00
N LEU A 8 -18.63 30.18 33.68
CA LEU A 8 -18.67 31.48 34.34
C LEU A 8 -20.04 31.71 34.96
N SER A 9 -20.11 32.53 36.01
CA SER A 9 -21.38 33.13 36.36
C SER A 9 -21.83 34.15 35.30
N GLU A 10 -23.13 34.35 35.13
CA GLU A 10 -23.69 35.37 34.22
C GLU A 10 -23.09 36.75 34.46
N ALA A 11 -22.89 37.12 35.74
CA ALA A 11 -22.31 38.39 36.13
C ALA A 11 -20.85 38.52 35.68
N GLU A 12 -20.06 37.45 35.81
CA GLU A 12 -18.66 37.43 35.36
C GLU A 12 -18.56 37.46 33.84
N PHE A 13 -19.41 36.71 33.14
CA PHE A 13 -19.51 36.74 31.68
C PHE A 13 -19.78 38.16 31.17
N LEU A 14 -20.86 38.78 31.65
CA LEU A 14 -21.24 40.13 31.23
C LEU A 14 -20.15 41.16 31.58
N GLN A 15 -19.47 41.00 32.71
CA GLN A 15 -18.39 41.90 33.11
C GLN A 15 -17.15 41.76 32.22
N ARG A 16 -16.72 40.52 31.94
CA ARG A 16 -15.52 40.21 31.15
C ARG A 16 -15.71 40.59 29.68
N LEU A 17 -16.84 40.21 29.08
CA LEU A 17 -17.19 40.62 27.70
C LEU A 17 -17.23 42.15 27.56
N LYS A 18 -17.78 42.85 28.55
CA LYS A 18 -17.83 44.31 28.52
C LYS A 18 -16.44 44.94 28.58
N ALA A 19 -15.58 44.44 29.48
CA ALA A 19 -14.22 44.92 29.60
C ALA A 19 -13.43 44.66 28.31
N LEU A 20 -13.67 43.51 27.67
CA LEU A 20 -13.10 43.14 26.39
C LEU A 20 -13.52 44.10 25.28
N LEU A 21 -14.83 44.31 25.07
CA LEU A 21 -15.34 45.21 24.03
C LEU A 21 -14.87 46.67 24.24
N ILE A 22 -14.84 47.15 25.49
CA ILE A 22 -14.27 48.49 25.78
C ILE A 22 -12.81 48.57 25.35
N SER A 23 -12.03 47.52 25.61
CA SER A 23 -10.61 47.49 25.28
C SER A 23 -10.39 47.43 23.76
N MET A 24 -11.22 46.69 23.03
CA MET A 24 -11.15 46.56 21.56
C MET A 24 -11.58 47.82 20.82
N GLU A 25 -12.60 48.52 21.33
CA GLU A 25 -13.14 49.75 20.74
C GLU A 25 -12.31 50.99 21.13
N GLY A 26 -11.47 50.88 22.16
CA GLY A 26 -10.66 52.00 22.68
C GLY A 26 -11.48 53.12 23.35
N HIS A 27 -12.81 52.96 23.42
CA HIS A 27 -13.74 54.01 23.82
C HIS A 27 -14.92 53.47 24.64
N ASN A 28 -15.33 54.23 25.64
CA ASN A 28 -16.63 54.13 26.33
C ASN A 28 -17.26 55.53 26.29
N GLU A 29 -17.61 55.95 25.07
CA GLU A 29 -17.88 57.35 24.75
C GLU A 29 -19.38 57.65 24.90
N PRO A 30 -19.80 58.51 25.84
CA PRO A 30 -21.21 58.80 26.03
C PRO A 30 -21.84 59.61 24.88
N LEU A 31 -21.03 60.15 23.95
CA LEU A 31 -21.47 60.92 22.78
C LEU A 31 -21.28 60.13 21.47
N PRO A 32 -22.10 60.39 20.42
CA PRO A 32 -21.87 59.84 19.09
C PRO A 32 -20.52 60.26 18.48
N TYR A 33 -19.84 59.33 17.83
CA TYR A 33 -18.57 59.54 17.12
C TYR A 33 -18.51 58.65 15.88
N TYR A 34 -17.56 58.89 14.98
CA TYR A 34 -17.19 57.97 13.92
C TYR A 34 -16.03 57.09 14.38
N ASP A 35 -16.20 55.78 14.30
CA ASP A 35 -15.13 54.82 14.60
C ASP A 35 -14.08 54.77 13.48
N THR A 36 -13.08 53.88 13.63
CA THR A 36 -11.97 53.72 12.69
C THR A 36 -12.41 53.24 11.30
N GLU A 37 -13.63 52.73 11.16
CA GLU A 37 -14.24 52.31 9.88
C GLU A 37 -15.21 53.37 9.33
N GLY A 38 -15.31 54.54 9.98
CA GLY A 38 -16.20 55.62 9.57
C GLY A 38 -17.68 55.32 9.84
N LYS A 39 -18.01 54.35 10.70
CA LYS A 39 -19.39 54.06 11.12
C LYS A 39 -19.77 54.95 12.30
N ALA A 40 -21.02 55.43 12.30
CA ALA A 40 -21.53 56.30 13.36
C ALA A 40 -21.85 55.46 14.60
N THR A 41 -21.17 55.72 15.71
CA THR A 41 -21.06 54.83 16.86
C THR A 41 -21.23 55.60 18.18
N ILE A 42 -21.72 54.96 19.26
CA ILE A 42 -21.86 55.55 20.61
C ILE A 42 -21.58 54.49 21.68
N GLY A 43 -21.21 54.90 22.89
CA GLY A 43 -21.01 53.99 24.03
C GLY A 43 -19.80 53.09 23.81
N ILE A 44 -20.02 51.78 23.86
CA ILE A 44 -19.01 50.74 23.74
C ILE A 44 -19.17 50.08 22.37
N GLY A 45 -18.88 50.83 21.30
CA GLY A 45 -18.98 50.30 19.93
C GLY A 45 -20.41 50.14 19.39
N PHE A 46 -21.42 50.84 19.94
CA PHE A 46 -22.81 50.70 19.45
C PHE A 46 -22.99 51.38 18.08
N ASN A 47 -22.90 50.60 17.00
CA ASN A 47 -23.14 51.06 15.63
C ASN A 47 -24.58 51.57 15.45
N LEU A 48 -24.75 52.89 15.38
CA LEU A 48 -26.04 53.56 15.25
C LEU A 48 -26.71 53.36 13.89
N LYS A 49 -25.99 52.92 12.86
CA LYS A 49 -26.59 52.56 11.56
C LYS A 49 -27.23 51.18 11.58
N ALA A 50 -26.88 50.31 12.53
CA ALA A 50 -27.55 49.03 12.70
C ALA A 50 -28.96 49.24 13.29
N PRO A 51 -30.04 48.80 12.60
CA PRO A 51 -31.41 49.06 13.05
C PRO A 51 -31.73 48.56 14.47
N ALA A 52 -31.20 47.38 14.84
CA ALA A 52 -31.38 46.80 16.17
C ALA A 52 -30.70 47.65 17.26
N THR A 53 -29.48 48.10 17.00
CA THR A 53 -28.72 48.97 17.91
C THR A 53 -29.39 50.32 18.09
N LEU A 54 -29.81 50.94 16.98
CA LEU A 54 -30.50 52.22 17.01
C LEU A 54 -31.79 52.14 17.84
N LYS A 55 -32.57 51.07 17.64
CA LYS A 55 -33.81 50.81 18.39
C LYS A 55 -33.58 50.80 19.90
N GLU A 56 -32.53 50.16 20.38
CA GLU A 56 -32.23 50.11 21.82
C GLU A 56 -31.73 51.45 22.36
N VAL A 57 -30.84 52.13 21.63
CA VAL A 57 -30.32 53.46 22.01
C VAL A 57 -31.45 54.48 22.14
N VAL A 58 -32.33 54.59 21.13
CA VAL A 58 -33.44 55.57 21.18
C VAL A 58 -34.49 55.21 22.23
N THR A 59 -34.65 53.92 22.55
CA THR A 59 -35.55 53.45 23.60
C THR A 59 -35.05 53.85 24.99
N VAL A 60 -33.76 53.63 25.27
CA VAL A 60 -33.14 53.99 26.56
C VAL A 60 -33.04 55.51 26.75
N LEU A 61 -32.95 56.28 25.65
CA LEU A 61 -33.05 57.74 25.64
C LEU A 61 -34.50 58.26 25.81
N GLY A 62 -35.52 57.40 25.71
CA GLY A 62 -36.92 57.77 25.88
C GLY A 62 -37.49 58.65 24.76
N LEU A 63 -36.98 58.51 23.54
CA LEU A 63 -37.42 59.31 22.39
C LEU A 63 -38.83 58.92 21.94
N ASN A 64 -39.63 59.90 21.50
CA ASN A 64 -40.93 59.64 20.87
C ASN A 64 -40.77 59.31 19.37
N ASP A 65 -41.83 58.83 18.71
CA ASP A 65 -41.74 58.32 17.34
C ASP A 65 -41.33 59.36 16.29
N VAL A 66 -41.67 60.64 16.53
CA VAL A 66 -41.22 61.76 15.67
C VAL A 66 -39.71 61.95 15.80
N GLN A 67 -39.19 61.94 17.03
CA GLN A 67 -37.76 62.05 17.31
C GLN A 67 -36.98 60.85 16.77
N LYS A 68 -37.50 59.62 16.91
CA LYS A 68 -36.87 58.41 16.36
C LYS A 68 -36.71 58.50 14.84
N THR A 69 -37.76 58.93 14.14
CA THR A 69 -37.75 59.10 12.68
C THR A 69 -36.73 60.15 12.24
N ALA A 70 -36.67 61.28 12.96
CA ALA A 70 -35.71 62.35 12.70
C ALA A 70 -34.26 61.90 12.94
N VAL A 71 -34.01 61.12 13.99
CA VAL A 71 -32.69 60.55 14.29
C VAL A 71 -32.26 59.56 13.19
N ASN A 72 -33.15 58.66 12.76
CA ASN A 72 -32.86 57.73 11.67
C ASN A 72 -32.51 58.46 10.37
N THR A 73 -33.26 59.53 10.05
CA THR A 73 -32.99 60.38 8.88
C THR A 73 -31.62 61.05 8.98
N ALA A 74 -31.25 61.55 10.16
CA ALA A 74 -29.95 62.18 10.38
C ALA A 74 -28.79 61.19 10.19
N LEU A 75 -28.95 59.92 10.61
CA LEU A 75 -27.94 58.86 10.48
C LEU A 75 -27.74 58.36 9.05
N ASN A 76 -28.72 58.54 8.17
CA ASN A 76 -28.59 58.26 6.73
C ASN A 76 -27.74 59.30 5.98
N THR A 77 -27.30 60.36 6.65
CA THR A 77 -26.37 61.36 6.10
C THR A 77 -24.98 61.14 6.70
N THR A 78 -23.94 61.09 5.87
CA THR A 78 -22.54 61.04 6.33
C THR A 78 -22.04 62.46 6.59
N TYR A 79 -21.45 62.70 7.76
CA TYR A 79 -20.88 63.99 8.16
C TYR A 79 -19.36 63.93 8.22
N ALA A 80 -18.69 65.04 7.92
CA ALA A 80 -17.24 65.11 7.89
C ALA A 80 -16.54 65.09 9.27
N THR A 81 -17.29 65.29 10.37
CA THR A 81 -16.74 65.38 11.74
C THR A 81 -17.71 64.82 12.78
N ASN A 82 -17.17 64.37 13.92
CA ASN A 82 -17.96 63.92 15.06
C ASN A 82 -18.88 65.03 15.58
N GLU A 83 -18.40 66.27 15.60
CA GLU A 83 -19.17 67.43 16.06
C GLU A 83 -20.38 67.71 15.16
N ALA A 84 -20.24 67.53 13.84
CA ALA A 84 -21.33 67.70 12.89
C ALA A 84 -22.39 66.60 13.02
N LEU A 85 -21.96 65.34 13.20
CA LEU A 85 -22.85 64.22 13.52
C LEU A 85 -23.64 64.48 14.81
N GLN A 86 -22.94 64.86 15.89
CA GLN A 86 -23.55 65.17 17.17
C GLN A 86 -24.55 66.34 17.07
N ALA A 87 -24.21 67.40 16.33
CA ALA A 87 -25.10 68.54 16.12
C ALA A 87 -26.38 68.17 15.37
N ALA A 88 -26.28 67.32 14.35
CA ALA A 88 -27.42 66.81 13.61
C ALA A 88 -28.34 65.94 14.50
N LEU A 89 -27.76 65.04 15.28
CA LEU A 89 -28.50 64.19 16.22
C LEU A 89 -29.17 65.01 17.34
N ASN A 90 -28.49 66.03 17.88
CA ASN A 90 -29.09 66.96 18.85
C ASN A 90 -30.28 67.73 18.26
N THR A 91 -30.17 68.15 16.99
CA THR A 91 -31.25 68.84 16.28
C THR A 91 -32.46 67.91 16.09
N ALA A 92 -32.22 66.65 15.75
CA ALA A 92 -33.26 65.64 15.55
C ALA A 92 -34.10 65.37 16.81
N ILE A 93 -33.51 65.48 18.00
CA ILE A 93 -34.23 65.31 19.28
C ILE A 93 -34.71 66.63 19.90
N GLY A 94 -34.29 67.78 19.36
CA GLY A 94 -34.68 69.13 19.73
C GLY A 94 -33.51 69.99 20.23
N ASN A 95 -33.41 71.24 19.75
CA ASN A 95 -32.26 72.15 19.90
C ASN A 95 -31.71 72.43 21.33
N ASN A 96 -32.39 72.00 22.39
CA ASN A 96 -31.95 72.14 23.79
C ASN A 96 -31.61 70.79 24.46
N ALA A 97 -31.65 69.68 23.71
CA ALA A 97 -31.33 68.34 24.19
C ALA A 97 -30.01 67.85 23.58
N THR A 98 -29.29 67.02 24.33
CA THR A 98 -28.05 66.39 23.88
C THR A 98 -28.27 64.90 23.71
N PHE A 99 -27.98 64.38 22.52
CA PHE A 99 -27.98 62.96 22.21
C PHE A 99 -26.76 62.33 22.90
N LYS A 100 -26.94 61.94 24.16
CA LYS A 100 -25.88 61.45 25.05
C LYS A 100 -26.42 60.36 25.96
N LEU A 101 -25.68 59.27 26.11
CA LEU A 101 -25.99 58.22 27.09
C LEU A 101 -25.33 58.51 28.44
N THR A 102 -26.05 58.27 29.53
CA THR A 102 -25.45 58.17 30.88
C THR A 102 -24.80 56.79 31.08
N PRO A 103 -23.86 56.62 32.02
CA PRO A 103 -23.25 55.30 32.28
C PRO A 103 -24.26 54.17 32.49
N THR A 104 -25.33 54.41 33.27
CA THR A 104 -26.41 53.43 33.46
C THR A 104 -27.18 53.13 32.17
N GLN A 105 -27.33 54.12 31.29
CA GLN A 105 -27.97 53.91 29.99
C GLN A 105 -27.07 53.12 29.03
N ILE A 106 -25.76 53.35 29.06
CA ILE A 106 -24.77 52.53 28.33
C ILE A 106 -24.86 51.08 28.80
N ASP A 107 -24.92 50.84 30.11
CA ASP A 107 -25.07 49.48 30.68
C ASP A 107 -26.38 48.81 30.24
N ASN A 108 -27.48 49.57 30.21
CA ASN A 108 -28.77 49.04 29.77
C ASN A 108 -28.79 48.70 28.27
N VAL A 109 -28.18 49.54 27.42
CA VAL A 109 -28.05 49.25 26.00
C VAL A 109 -27.15 48.03 25.79
N TYR A 110 -25.98 48.00 26.45
CA TYR A 110 -25.05 46.88 26.43
C TYR A 110 -25.73 45.55 26.77
N ASN A 111 -26.40 45.46 27.93
CA ASN A 111 -27.06 44.22 28.36
C ASN A 111 -28.13 43.74 27.37
N ARG A 112 -28.87 44.66 26.72
CA ARG A 112 -29.90 44.28 25.74
C ARG A 112 -29.31 43.80 24.42
N LEU A 113 -28.27 44.47 23.93
CA LEU A 113 -27.59 44.06 22.71
C LEU A 113 -26.87 42.73 22.88
N VAL A 114 -26.16 42.55 24.00
CA VAL A 114 -25.52 41.27 24.33
C VAL A 114 -26.53 40.15 24.46
N ASN A 115 -27.68 40.37 25.12
CA ASN A 115 -28.72 39.33 25.19
C ASN A 115 -29.28 38.97 23.81
N ALA A 116 -29.46 39.95 22.91
CA ALA A 116 -29.90 39.69 21.55
C ALA A 116 -28.84 38.93 20.72
N SER A 117 -27.56 39.28 20.89
CA SER A 117 -26.43 38.56 20.29
C SER A 117 -26.32 37.14 20.83
N LEU A 118 -26.50 36.95 22.14
CA LEU A 118 -26.49 35.64 22.79
C LEU A 118 -27.58 34.72 22.23
N GLU A 119 -28.79 35.24 22.01
CA GLU A 119 -29.87 34.46 21.38
C GLU A 119 -29.55 34.11 19.93
N ARG A 120 -29.00 35.04 19.14
CA ARG A 120 -28.58 34.77 17.75
C ARG A 120 -27.47 33.74 17.67
N VAL A 121 -26.40 33.91 18.45
CA VAL A 121 -25.27 32.97 18.50
C VAL A 121 -25.76 31.58 18.86
N ARG A 122 -26.53 31.45 19.94
CA ARG A 122 -27.10 30.15 20.36
C ARG A 122 -27.97 29.51 19.28
N ALA A 123 -28.73 30.31 18.54
CA ALA A 123 -29.52 29.80 17.42
C ALA A 123 -28.64 29.34 16.25
N LYS A 124 -27.63 30.14 15.88
CA LYS A 124 -26.71 29.83 14.77
C LYS A 124 -25.90 28.56 15.01
N VAL A 125 -25.30 28.42 16.19
CA VAL A 125 -24.45 27.27 16.54
C VAL A 125 -25.20 26.16 17.28
N GLY A 126 -26.55 26.20 17.28
CA GLY A 126 -27.41 25.17 17.88
C GLY A 126 -27.34 25.00 19.39
N MET A 127 -26.62 25.84 20.14
CA MET A 127 -26.40 25.67 21.58
C MET A 127 -27.70 25.74 22.40
N THR A 128 -28.02 24.65 23.11
CA THR A 128 -29.20 24.56 24.00
C THR A 128 -28.81 24.72 25.47
N GLY A 129 -29.12 25.87 26.09
CA GLY A 129 -28.87 26.07 27.53
C GLY A 129 -28.66 27.52 27.97
N GLN A 130 -28.55 27.73 29.29
CA GLN A 130 -28.26 29.04 29.93
C GLN A 130 -26.83 29.14 30.50
N GLN A 131 -25.95 28.19 30.20
CA GLN A 131 -24.57 28.25 30.68
C GLN A 131 -23.83 29.43 30.04
N PHE A 132 -22.97 30.06 30.82
CA PHE A 132 -22.07 31.14 30.41
C PHE A 132 -20.64 30.65 30.54
N ASN A 133 -19.78 31.01 29.61
CA ASN A 133 -18.40 30.52 29.53
C ASN A 133 -17.55 31.47 28.68
N VAL A 134 -16.26 31.16 28.55
CA VAL A 134 -15.27 32.02 27.87
C VAL A 134 -15.41 31.91 26.34
N GLU A 135 -15.75 30.74 25.82
CA GLU A 135 -15.97 30.49 24.39
C GLU A 135 -17.15 31.33 23.86
N LEU A 136 -18.21 31.47 24.67
CA LEU A 136 -19.34 32.36 24.41
C LEU A 136 -18.91 33.83 24.40
N ILE A 137 -17.86 34.22 25.12
CA ILE A 137 -17.32 35.60 25.04
C ILE A 137 -16.75 35.83 23.64
N ALA A 138 -16.03 34.87 23.08
CA ALA A 138 -15.50 34.94 21.71
C ALA A 138 -16.63 35.03 20.67
N LEU A 139 -17.58 34.08 20.70
CA LEU A 139 -18.68 34.03 19.73
C LEU A 139 -19.60 35.26 19.80
N VAL A 140 -19.91 35.72 21.02
CA VAL A 140 -20.75 36.93 21.20
C VAL A 140 -19.97 38.19 20.84
N SER A 141 -18.66 38.26 21.06
CA SER A 141 -17.81 39.35 20.57
C SER A 141 -17.85 39.44 19.04
N MET A 142 -17.75 38.29 18.35
CA MET A 142 -17.84 38.20 16.89
C MET A 142 -19.19 38.71 16.37
N ASP A 143 -20.30 38.15 16.86
CA ASP A 143 -21.64 38.58 16.44
C ASP A 143 -21.94 40.05 16.80
N PHE A 144 -21.39 40.55 17.93
CA PHE A 144 -21.52 41.95 18.33
C PHE A 144 -20.80 42.90 17.35
N ASN A 145 -19.68 42.47 16.78
CA ASN A 145 -18.95 43.22 15.76
C ASN A 145 -19.67 43.17 14.40
N ALA A 146 -19.90 41.97 13.89
CA ALA A 146 -20.66 41.72 12.67
C ALA A 146 -21.31 40.33 12.74
N PRO A 147 -22.65 40.22 12.62
CA PRO A 147 -23.36 38.94 12.72
C PRO A 147 -22.84 37.86 11.76
N ASP A 148 -22.36 38.24 10.57
CA ASP A 148 -21.95 37.31 9.51
C ASP A 148 -20.60 36.61 9.80
N LEU A 149 -19.83 37.10 10.78
CA LEU A 149 -18.60 36.45 11.25
C LEU A 149 -18.87 35.11 11.94
N VAL A 150 -20.10 34.89 12.44
CA VAL A 150 -20.60 33.55 12.79
C VAL A 150 -21.25 32.99 11.53
N GLY A 151 -20.40 32.65 10.55
CA GLY A 151 -20.74 32.22 9.19
C GLY A 151 -21.03 30.71 9.09
N GLN A 152 -21.17 30.20 7.86
CA GLN A 152 -21.53 28.79 7.62
C GLN A 152 -20.45 27.81 8.08
N GLY A 153 -19.16 28.05 7.77
CA GLY A 153 -18.06 27.17 8.21
C GLY A 153 -18.00 27.03 9.73
N LEU A 154 -18.05 28.15 10.46
CA LEU A 154 -18.12 28.10 11.92
C LEU A 154 -19.39 27.39 12.41
N GLN A 155 -20.53 27.51 11.73
CA GLN A 155 -21.75 26.76 12.10
C GLN A 155 -21.62 25.27 11.83
N ALA A 156 -20.93 24.88 10.76
CA ALA A 156 -20.66 23.49 10.39
C ALA A 156 -19.75 22.81 11.41
N ALA A 157 -18.72 23.52 11.90
CA ALA A 157 -17.85 23.05 12.97
C ALA A 157 -18.64 22.54 14.20
N PHE A 158 -19.70 23.25 14.62
CA PHE A 158 -20.54 22.83 15.77
C PHE A 158 -21.45 21.63 15.48
N LYS A 159 -21.51 21.16 14.23
CA LYS A 159 -22.27 19.97 13.82
C LYS A 159 -21.40 18.74 13.62
N MET A 160 -20.06 18.87 13.66
CA MET A 160 -19.14 17.74 13.57
C MET A 160 -19.38 16.74 14.71
N ASN A 161 -19.20 15.46 14.41
CA ASN A 161 -19.45 14.36 15.34
C ASN A 161 -18.34 14.25 16.38
N ASP A 162 -17.08 14.40 15.97
CA ASP A 162 -15.93 14.46 16.87
C ASP A 162 -15.86 15.84 17.56
N PRO A 163 -15.96 15.90 18.90
CA PRO A 163 -15.92 17.16 19.63
C PRO A 163 -14.57 17.89 19.61
N TYR A 164 -13.45 17.17 19.43
CA TYR A 164 -12.12 17.76 19.33
C TYR A 164 -11.91 18.37 17.96
N GLU A 165 -12.29 17.66 16.89
CA GLU A 165 -12.30 18.22 15.53
C GLU A 165 -13.22 19.43 15.43
N ALA A 166 -14.44 19.33 15.98
CA ALA A 166 -15.38 20.44 16.04
C ALA A 166 -14.77 21.71 16.66
N ARG A 167 -13.94 21.53 17.70
CA ARG A 167 -13.25 22.65 18.37
C ARG A 167 -12.10 23.19 17.52
N ALA A 168 -11.26 22.32 16.98
CA ALA A 168 -10.12 22.70 16.14
C ALA A 168 -10.59 23.44 14.88
N GLU A 169 -11.63 22.92 14.23
CA GLU A 169 -12.28 23.56 13.07
C GLU A 169 -12.87 24.93 13.45
N ALA A 170 -13.62 25.01 14.55
CA ALA A 170 -14.19 26.28 15.00
C ALA A 170 -13.09 27.32 15.31
N TRP A 171 -11.97 26.89 15.91
CA TRP A 171 -10.83 27.75 16.16
C TRP A 171 -10.19 28.23 14.84
N TYR A 172 -10.01 27.35 13.86
CA TYR A 172 -9.48 27.66 12.54
C TYR A 172 -10.36 28.71 11.83
N GLN A 173 -11.67 28.47 11.79
CA GLN A 173 -12.66 29.38 11.20
C GLN A 173 -12.64 30.77 11.86
N ILE A 174 -12.46 30.83 13.19
CA ILE A 174 -12.31 32.10 13.92
C ILE A 174 -11.00 32.81 13.54
N ARG A 175 -9.90 32.08 13.34
CA ARG A 175 -8.57 32.66 13.13
C ARG A 175 -8.32 33.09 11.67
N TYR A 176 -8.70 32.28 10.68
CA TYR A 176 -8.19 32.40 9.31
C TYR A 176 -9.22 32.75 8.21
N LYS A 177 -10.50 32.34 8.31
CA LYS A 177 -11.47 32.43 7.18
C LYS A 177 -11.77 33.85 6.65
N HIS A 178 -11.44 34.91 7.40
CA HIS A 178 -11.72 36.31 7.02
C HIS A 178 -10.45 37.18 6.84
N LYS A 179 -9.36 36.60 6.30
CA LYS A 179 -8.01 37.21 6.21
C LYS A 179 -7.92 38.57 5.49
N ASN A 180 -8.82 38.88 4.55
CA ASN A 180 -8.79 40.10 3.70
C ASN A 180 -9.21 41.41 4.42
N GLN A 181 -9.39 41.40 5.75
CA GLN A 181 -9.77 42.58 6.53
C GLN A 181 -8.72 42.92 7.60
N PRO A 182 -7.69 43.74 7.28
CA PRO A 182 -6.59 44.08 8.20
C PRO A 182 -7.00 44.66 9.56
N VAL A 183 -8.17 45.30 9.60
CA VAL A 183 -8.73 45.86 10.84
C VAL A 183 -9.18 44.81 11.85
N LEU A 184 -9.43 43.57 11.41
CA LEU A 184 -9.92 42.48 12.26
C LEU A 184 -8.81 41.56 12.79
N HIS A 185 -7.59 41.60 12.25
CA HIS A 185 -6.50 40.65 12.56
C HIS A 185 -6.25 40.49 14.07
N LYS A 186 -6.00 41.59 14.80
CA LYS A 186 -5.81 41.54 16.27
C LYS A 186 -7.01 40.98 17.05
N ARG A 187 -8.23 41.16 16.53
CA ARG A 187 -9.46 40.63 17.16
C ARG A 187 -9.56 39.13 16.93
N ARG A 188 -9.21 38.64 15.74
CA ARG A 188 -9.22 37.20 15.40
C ARG A 188 -8.27 36.42 16.30
N TYR A 189 -7.02 36.88 16.45
CA TYR A 189 -6.05 36.30 17.40
C TYR A 189 -6.60 36.21 18.84
N LEU A 190 -7.27 37.27 19.28
CA LEU A 190 -7.85 37.32 20.62
C LEU A 190 -9.03 36.35 20.75
N GLU A 191 -9.99 36.42 19.82
CA GLU A 191 -11.21 35.61 19.84
C GLU A 191 -10.88 34.11 19.73
N ALA A 192 -9.90 33.75 18.87
CA ALA A 192 -9.38 32.39 18.77
C ALA A 192 -8.70 31.95 20.08
N ALA A 193 -7.87 32.78 20.71
CA ALA A 193 -7.25 32.45 22.00
C ALA A 193 -8.25 32.30 23.16
N LEU A 194 -9.39 33.03 23.12
CA LEU A 194 -10.48 32.85 24.08
C LEU A 194 -11.30 31.60 23.82
N PHE A 195 -11.48 31.23 22.55
CA PHE A 195 -12.14 29.98 22.18
C PHE A 195 -11.27 28.77 22.54
N GLY A 196 -9.97 28.85 22.25
CA GLY A 196 -8.96 27.84 22.53
C GLY A 196 -8.96 26.72 21.51
N LEU A 197 -7.76 26.30 21.08
CA LEU A 197 -7.57 25.14 20.22
C LEU A 197 -7.89 23.85 20.99
N TYR A 198 -7.56 23.82 22.28
CA TYR A 198 -7.77 22.69 23.17
C TYR A 198 -8.95 22.90 24.13
N ASP A 199 -9.53 21.79 24.58
CA ASP A 199 -10.61 21.68 25.55
C ASP A 199 -10.27 22.28 26.91
N ASN A 200 -8.99 22.23 27.30
CA ASN A 200 -8.49 22.89 28.48
C ASN A 200 -7.10 23.49 28.25
N PRO A 201 -6.97 24.80 28.06
CA PRO A 201 -5.69 25.46 27.76
C PRO A 201 -4.68 25.40 28.91
N GLY A 202 -5.07 24.91 30.10
CA GLY A 202 -4.19 24.68 31.25
C GLY A 202 -3.82 23.23 31.50
N ALA A 203 -4.30 22.27 30.69
CA ALA A 203 -3.94 20.86 30.74
C ALA A 203 -3.14 20.47 29.49
N VAL A 204 -2.45 19.33 29.57
CA VAL A 204 -1.85 18.68 28.40
C VAL A 204 -3.00 18.02 27.63
N PRO A 205 -3.11 18.21 26.29
CA PRO A 205 -4.17 17.57 25.50
C PRO A 205 -4.05 16.04 25.53
N SER A 206 -5.12 15.32 25.23
CA SER A 206 -5.06 13.86 25.01
C SER A 206 -4.47 13.54 23.64
N VAL A 207 -4.17 12.25 23.39
CA VAL A 207 -3.78 11.75 22.06
C VAL A 207 -4.89 12.05 21.05
N ASP A 208 -6.12 11.61 21.32
CA ASP A 208 -7.28 11.83 20.42
C ASP A 208 -7.47 13.31 20.07
N GLU A 209 -7.33 14.20 21.07
CA GLU A 209 -7.44 15.64 20.85
C GLU A 209 -6.27 16.18 20.01
N SER A 210 -5.07 15.63 20.18
CA SER A 210 -3.89 16.04 19.42
C SER A 210 -3.98 15.59 17.96
N LEU A 211 -4.40 14.34 17.72
CA LEU A 211 -4.63 13.80 16.39
C LEU A 211 -5.74 14.58 15.68
N ALA A 212 -6.89 14.79 16.34
CA ALA A 212 -7.99 15.59 15.79
C ALA A 212 -7.57 17.01 15.41
N VAL A 213 -6.74 17.65 16.25
CA VAL A 213 -6.17 18.97 15.96
C VAL A 213 -5.34 18.92 14.68
N TYR A 214 -4.41 17.97 14.56
CA TYR A 214 -3.56 17.86 13.36
C TYR A 214 -4.35 17.46 12.12
N ARG A 215 -5.34 16.56 12.20
CA ARG A 215 -6.25 16.23 11.08
C ARG A 215 -6.89 17.46 10.47
N ILE A 216 -7.43 18.37 11.30
CA ILE A 216 -7.98 19.64 10.80
C ILE A 216 -6.89 20.44 10.07
N PHE A 217 -5.68 20.51 10.62
CA PHE A 217 -4.60 21.27 9.99
C PHE A 217 -4.10 20.64 8.68
N THR A 218 -3.93 19.32 8.62
CA THR A 218 -3.58 18.58 7.39
C THR A 218 -4.62 18.85 6.31
N ARG A 219 -5.91 18.64 6.62
CA ARG A 219 -7.02 18.91 5.69
C ARG A 219 -6.97 20.32 5.09
N HIS A 220 -6.84 21.34 5.94
CA HIS A 220 -6.77 22.73 5.47
C HIS A 220 -5.47 23.09 4.72
N ARG A 221 -4.44 22.22 4.74
CA ARG A 221 -3.24 22.37 3.90
C ARG A 221 -3.44 21.78 2.50
N LEU A 222 -4.15 20.65 2.41
CA LEU A 222 -4.39 19.90 1.18
C LEU A 222 -5.54 20.46 0.32
N GLU A 223 -6.45 21.28 0.86
CA GLU A 223 -7.52 21.93 0.08
C GLU A 223 -6.97 22.83 -1.08
N SER A 224 -7.16 22.38 -2.33
CA SER A 224 -6.67 23.00 -3.60
C SER A 224 -7.06 24.47 -3.81
N THR A 225 -8.23 24.88 -3.30
CA THR A 225 -8.72 26.27 -3.44
C THR A 225 -8.00 27.32 -2.56
N LEU A 226 -7.08 26.90 -1.69
CA LEU A 226 -6.44 27.78 -0.71
C LEU A 226 -4.95 27.44 -0.52
N THR A 227 -4.09 27.95 -1.40
CA THR A 227 -2.61 27.84 -1.28
C THR A 227 -2.13 27.87 0.19
N ALA A 228 -1.47 26.79 0.65
CA ALA A 228 -0.82 26.65 1.96
C ALA A 228 0.05 27.86 2.38
N ALA A 229 0.48 28.69 1.41
CA ALA A 229 1.06 30.02 1.61
C ALA A 229 0.28 30.93 2.60
N ASN A 230 -1.04 30.72 2.77
CA ASN A 230 -1.93 31.63 3.48
C ASN A 230 -1.83 31.59 5.03
N MET A 231 -1.67 30.41 5.65
CA MET A 231 -1.55 30.32 7.12
C MET A 231 -0.18 30.80 7.59
N ILE A 232 0.86 30.49 6.82
CA ILE A 232 2.26 30.85 7.08
C ILE A 232 2.46 32.35 6.94
N GLU A 233 2.01 32.92 5.82
CA GLU A 233 2.18 34.34 5.53
C GLU A 233 1.36 35.19 6.52
N TYR A 234 0.17 34.74 6.91
CA TYR A 234 -0.66 35.39 7.93
C TYR A 234 0.03 35.45 9.30
N ASP A 235 0.61 34.35 9.77
CA ASP A 235 1.31 34.32 11.07
C ASP A 235 2.68 35.02 11.01
N LYS A 236 3.45 34.88 9.92
CA LYS A 236 4.77 35.53 9.74
C LYS A 236 4.65 37.06 9.61
N LEU A 237 3.67 37.59 8.88
CA LEU A 237 3.52 39.04 8.64
C LEU A 237 3.06 39.82 9.88
N LEU A 238 2.34 39.18 10.81
CA LEU A 238 1.57 39.89 11.86
C LEU A 238 1.97 39.53 13.30
N ALA A 239 2.63 38.40 13.56
CA ALA A 239 2.98 37.96 14.92
C ALA A 239 3.83 38.99 15.70
N ASN A 240 4.65 39.77 14.99
CA ASN A 240 5.56 40.76 15.59
C ASN A 240 5.10 42.22 15.45
N ASP A 241 3.90 42.49 14.91
CA ASP A 241 3.38 43.86 14.84
C ASP A 241 2.94 44.34 16.24
N SER A 242 3.66 45.34 16.77
CA SER A 242 3.34 45.97 18.05
C SER A 242 1.98 46.69 18.09
N THR A 243 1.35 46.94 16.93
CA THR A 243 0.09 47.69 16.81
C THR A 243 -1.13 46.82 16.53
N ASN A 244 -1.01 45.77 15.70
CA ASN A 244 -2.11 44.86 15.36
C ASN A 244 -1.78 43.37 15.51
N GLY A 245 -0.61 43.02 16.06
CA GLY A 245 -0.17 41.62 16.25
C GLY A 245 -0.42 41.06 17.65
N ILE A 246 0.24 39.92 17.93
CA ILE A 246 0.13 39.16 19.19
C ILE A 246 0.32 40.02 20.45
N PRO A 247 1.32 40.93 20.55
CA PRO A 247 1.51 41.74 21.76
C PRO A 247 0.31 42.65 22.07
N ALA A 248 -0.33 43.21 21.03
CA ALA A 248 -1.48 44.08 21.19
C ALA A 248 -2.71 43.29 21.66
N ALA A 249 -2.96 42.11 21.07
CA ALA A 249 -4.05 41.24 21.47
C ALA A 249 -3.90 40.76 22.93
N ASN A 250 -2.68 40.36 23.34
CA ASN A 250 -2.38 39.98 24.71
C ASN A 250 -2.56 41.13 25.72
N ALA A 251 -2.27 42.37 25.33
CA ALA A 251 -2.54 43.53 26.19
C ALA A 251 -4.04 43.73 26.46
N LEU A 252 -4.90 43.44 25.48
CA LEU A 252 -6.35 43.53 25.61
C LEU A 252 -6.92 42.44 26.53
N LEU A 253 -6.46 41.20 26.38
CA LEU A 253 -6.86 40.09 27.27
C LEU A 253 -6.52 40.40 28.74
N ASN A 254 -5.31 40.91 28.98
CA ASN A 254 -4.91 41.35 30.31
C ASN A 254 -5.79 42.49 30.86
N ALA A 255 -6.12 43.48 30.03
CA ALA A 255 -6.99 44.59 30.42
C ALA A 255 -8.43 44.14 30.75
N ALA A 256 -8.91 43.09 30.09
CA ALA A 256 -10.23 42.48 30.33
C ALA A 256 -10.26 41.50 31.53
N GLY A 257 -9.12 41.25 32.18
CA GLY A 257 -9.01 40.25 33.26
C GLY A 257 -9.03 38.79 32.76
N LEU A 258 -8.68 38.58 31.50
CA LEU A 258 -8.62 37.31 30.78
C LEU A 258 -7.18 36.88 30.45
N GLY A 259 -6.17 37.48 31.08
CA GLY A 259 -4.74 37.26 30.79
C GLY A 259 -4.19 35.84 31.04
N THR A 260 -5.02 34.91 31.49
CA THR A 260 -4.70 33.47 31.52
C THR A 260 -4.78 32.83 30.13
N TYR A 261 -5.57 33.42 29.23
CA TYR A 261 -5.65 33.05 27.83
C TYR A 261 -4.66 33.96 27.10
N VAL A 262 -3.63 33.37 26.49
CA VAL A 262 -2.52 34.10 25.87
C VAL A 262 -2.49 33.76 24.40
N VAL A 263 -2.51 34.79 23.56
CA VAL A 263 -2.33 34.68 22.12
C VAL A 263 -0.90 34.24 21.82
N LYS A 264 -0.76 33.27 20.93
CA LYS A 264 0.48 32.59 20.57
C LYS A 264 0.61 32.50 19.04
N THR A 265 1.82 32.19 18.57
CA THR A 265 2.02 31.78 17.16
C THR A 265 1.42 30.39 16.95
N LEU A 266 1.07 30.02 15.72
CA LEU A 266 0.54 28.71 15.38
C LEU A 266 1.47 27.60 15.88
N LYS A 267 2.77 27.75 15.65
CA LYS A 267 3.80 26.83 16.18
C LYS A 267 3.72 26.68 17.71
N ASP A 268 3.62 27.79 18.46
CA ASP A 268 3.51 27.76 19.93
C ASP A 268 2.15 27.23 20.43
N GLU A 269 1.11 27.29 19.60
CA GLU A 269 -0.21 26.71 19.90
C GLU A 269 -0.26 25.22 19.65
N LEU A 270 0.41 24.73 18.60
CA LEU A 270 0.52 23.32 18.26
C LEU A 270 1.51 22.55 19.13
N GLN A 271 2.51 23.23 19.71
CA GLN A 271 3.56 22.59 20.50
C GLN A 271 3.04 21.59 21.56
N PRO A 272 1.99 21.86 22.35
CA PRO A 272 1.49 20.88 23.32
C PRO A 272 0.93 19.60 22.69
N ALA A 273 0.29 19.69 21.51
CA ALA A 273 -0.17 18.51 20.77
C ALA A 273 1.02 17.78 20.14
N ALA A 274 1.96 18.52 19.55
CA ALA A 274 3.21 17.95 19.02
C ALA A 274 3.93 17.14 20.10
N ASP A 275 4.11 17.72 21.29
CA ASP A 275 4.76 17.06 22.42
C ASP A 275 4.03 15.76 22.82
N VAL A 276 2.70 15.70 22.69
CA VAL A 276 1.92 14.48 23.00
C VAL A 276 2.11 13.42 21.93
N LEU A 277 2.00 13.77 20.64
CA LEU A 277 2.20 12.82 19.54
C LEU A 277 3.64 12.31 19.51
N MET A 278 4.63 13.21 19.65
CA MET A 278 6.05 12.83 19.80
C MET A 278 6.27 11.89 20.98
N ASN A 279 5.60 12.11 22.12
CA ASN A 279 5.76 11.19 23.26
C ASN A 279 5.04 9.85 23.06
N LYS A 280 3.96 9.80 22.26
CA LYS A 280 3.29 8.55 21.89
C LYS A 280 4.21 7.75 20.96
N TYR A 281 4.44 8.28 19.76
CA TYR A 281 5.07 7.55 18.67
C TYR A 281 6.61 7.45 18.81
N LEU A 282 7.29 8.44 19.40
CA LEU A 282 8.77 8.44 19.46
C LEU A 282 9.35 8.00 20.81
N LYS A 283 8.53 7.61 21.78
CA LYS A 283 9.02 7.25 23.14
C LYS A 283 8.29 6.12 23.83
N ALA A 284 6.99 5.96 23.61
CA ALA A 284 6.17 5.02 24.39
C ALA A 284 5.98 3.68 23.67
N GLU A 285 5.98 3.69 22.33
CA GLU A 285 5.56 2.58 21.48
C GLU A 285 6.78 1.91 20.81
N TYR A 286 7.59 2.65 20.05
CA TYR A 286 8.70 2.10 19.25
C TYR A 286 10.11 2.40 19.80
N GLY A 287 10.23 2.54 21.13
CA GLY A 287 11.49 2.94 21.77
C GLY A 287 11.73 4.45 21.77
N ASN A 288 12.87 4.90 22.31
CA ASN A 288 13.15 6.32 22.53
C ASN A 288 13.90 6.92 21.33
N ILE A 289 13.18 7.10 20.21
CA ILE A 289 13.66 7.69 18.95
C ILE A 289 13.97 9.18 19.20
N PRO A 290 15.25 9.62 19.15
CA PRO A 290 15.64 10.96 19.53
C PRO A 290 15.40 12.00 18.43
N HIS A 291 14.15 12.25 18.04
CA HIS A 291 13.76 13.29 17.07
C HIS A 291 13.12 14.53 17.70
N VAL A 292 13.28 15.68 17.04
CA VAL A 292 12.63 16.95 17.42
C VAL A 292 12.06 17.62 16.18
N PHE A 293 10.81 17.32 15.87
CA PHE A 293 10.12 17.95 14.75
C PHE A 293 9.73 19.40 15.02
N ASN A 294 9.66 20.16 13.95
CA ASN A 294 8.90 21.39 13.96
C ASN A 294 7.40 21.03 14.07
N PRO A 295 6.61 21.60 15.00
CA PRO A 295 5.16 21.34 15.06
C PRO A 295 4.37 21.65 13.77
N LEU A 296 4.99 22.32 12.79
CA LEU A 296 4.37 22.65 11.52
C LEU A 296 4.58 21.56 10.44
N ASN A 297 5.43 20.59 10.73
CA ASN A 297 5.88 19.49 9.86
C ASN A 297 5.18 18.17 10.21
N ILE A 298 4.29 18.19 11.21
CA ILE A 298 3.47 17.03 11.55
C ILE A 298 2.23 17.03 10.67
N GLN A 299 1.98 15.90 10.05
CA GLN A 299 0.79 15.59 9.27
C GLN A 299 0.13 14.36 9.88
N VAL A 300 -1.20 14.40 9.91
CA VAL A 300 -2.02 13.26 10.35
C VAL A 300 -3.07 13.10 9.28
N ALA A 301 -3.11 11.90 8.70
CA ALA A 301 -4.09 11.51 7.73
C ALA A 301 -5.47 11.71 8.34
N SER A 302 -6.37 12.29 7.57
CA SER A 302 -7.75 12.45 8.00
C SER A 302 -8.61 11.80 6.97
N LYS A 303 -9.62 11.04 7.42
CA LYS A 303 -10.67 10.51 6.56
C LYS A 303 -11.02 11.56 5.49
N PRO A 304 -10.92 11.24 4.18
CA PRO A 304 -11.27 12.16 3.11
C PRO A 304 -12.61 12.81 3.42
N THR A 305 -12.64 14.14 3.50
CA THR A 305 -13.87 14.90 3.80
C THR A 305 -14.60 15.36 2.55
N SER A 306 -14.08 15.02 1.37
CA SER A 306 -14.79 15.00 0.10
C SER A 306 -15.09 13.54 -0.25
N ASN A 307 -16.22 13.32 -0.93
CA ASN A 307 -16.45 12.11 -1.72
C ASN A 307 -15.45 12.10 -2.87
N VAL A 308 -14.21 11.83 -2.54
CA VAL A 308 -13.11 11.67 -3.48
C VAL A 308 -12.41 10.46 -2.91
N LEU A 309 -12.42 9.39 -3.71
CA LEU A 309 -11.80 8.08 -3.49
C LEU A 309 -12.56 7.17 -2.52
N GLY A 310 -13.44 6.31 -3.05
CA GLY A 310 -13.47 4.95 -2.48
C GLY A 310 -12.22 4.23 -3.01
N GLY A 311 -11.61 3.39 -2.19
CA GLY A 311 -10.18 3.07 -2.32
C GLY A 311 -9.36 4.14 -1.61
N GLY A 312 -9.67 4.44 -0.36
CA GLY A 312 -9.19 3.56 0.71
C GLY A 312 -7.80 3.97 1.19
N TRP A 313 -7.05 4.76 0.42
CA TRP A 313 -5.72 5.27 0.78
C TRP A 313 -5.77 6.69 1.33
N ALA A 314 -5.00 6.97 2.37
CA ALA A 314 -4.72 8.34 2.78
C ALA A 314 -3.28 8.71 2.44
N THR A 315 -3.07 9.14 1.19
CA THR A 315 -1.76 9.59 0.73
C THR A 315 -1.32 10.86 1.45
N LEU A 316 -0.11 10.86 2.01
CA LEU A 316 0.51 12.03 2.60
C LEU A 316 1.93 12.22 2.08
N ASN A 317 2.18 13.40 1.52
CA ASN A 317 3.50 13.79 1.04
C ASN A 317 4.16 14.78 2.01
N GLY A 318 5.42 14.55 2.38
CA GLY A 318 6.25 15.47 3.18
C GLY A 318 6.38 16.87 2.56
N GLU A 319 6.28 16.97 1.23
CA GLU A 319 6.30 18.24 0.51
C GLU A 319 5.08 19.16 0.81
N ASP A 320 3.93 18.58 1.19
CA ASP A 320 2.70 19.31 1.54
C ASP A 320 2.72 19.96 2.93
N THR A 321 3.90 19.94 3.57
CA THR A 321 4.14 20.72 4.76
C THR A 321 4.27 22.22 4.47
N MET A 322 4.28 23.01 5.55
CA MET A 322 4.34 24.48 5.50
C MET A 322 5.69 25.01 4.94
N ASN A 323 6.58 24.14 4.49
CA ASN A 323 7.90 24.50 4.03
C ASN A 323 8.25 23.99 2.61
N ARG A 324 7.33 23.40 1.81
CA ARG A 324 7.41 23.19 0.34
C ARG A 324 8.81 22.94 -0.28
N THR A 325 9.73 22.29 0.41
CA THR A 325 11.08 22.05 -0.11
C THR A 325 11.53 20.62 0.09
N GLY A 326 10.62 19.68 0.43
CA GLY A 326 10.88 18.25 0.58
C GLY A 326 12.22 17.91 1.23
N SER A 327 12.66 18.67 2.23
CA SER A 327 14.03 18.59 2.77
C SER A 327 14.05 18.79 4.29
N ALA A 328 12.92 18.60 4.97
CA ALA A 328 12.73 19.01 6.34
C ALA A 328 12.16 17.87 7.14
N ASP A 329 12.72 17.61 8.32
CA ASP A 329 12.24 16.54 9.21
C ASP A 329 10.72 16.66 9.46
N ASP A 330 9.99 15.66 9.01
CA ASP A 330 8.53 15.54 8.99
C ASP A 330 8.07 14.32 9.81
N LEU A 331 6.82 14.38 10.27
CA LEU A 331 6.17 13.26 10.97
C LEU A 331 4.82 13.03 10.32
N LEU A 332 4.71 11.93 9.58
CA LEU A 332 3.53 11.50 8.85
C LEU A 332 2.88 10.36 9.63
N ILE A 333 1.58 10.45 9.84
CA ILE A 333 0.83 9.49 10.66
C ILE A 333 -0.46 9.15 9.95
N ALA A 334 -0.62 7.88 9.57
CA ALA A 334 -1.91 7.29 9.25
C ALA A 334 -2.75 7.17 10.53
N ASP A 335 -3.98 7.68 10.51
CA ASP A 335 -4.89 7.58 11.67
C ASP A 335 -6.30 7.22 11.22
N GLY A 336 -6.62 5.94 11.28
CA GLY A 336 -7.93 5.43 10.90
C GLY A 336 -7.92 3.93 10.66
N ASP A 337 -8.82 3.51 9.79
CA ASP A 337 -9.06 2.13 9.39
C ASP A 337 -9.20 2.18 7.86
N TYR A 338 -8.09 2.52 7.21
CA TYR A 338 -7.92 2.78 5.78
C TYR A 338 -6.44 2.58 5.42
N MET A 339 -6.11 2.15 4.21
CA MET A 339 -4.74 1.98 3.72
C MET A 339 -3.97 3.30 3.76
N ALA A 340 -2.64 3.25 3.84
CA ALA A 340 -1.84 4.46 3.96
C ALA A 340 -0.61 4.44 3.06
N GLU A 341 -0.48 5.49 2.24
CA GLU A 341 0.70 5.72 1.42
C GLU A 341 1.39 6.97 1.93
N LEU A 342 2.59 6.84 2.48
CA LEU A 342 3.29 7.94 3.14
C LEU A 342 4.66 8.15 2.47
N HIS A 343 4.91 9.37 2.02
CA HIS A 343 6.17 9.75 1.37
C HIS A 343 6.92 10.81 2.19
N GLY A 344 8.08 10.46 2.75
CA GLY A 344 8.97 11.37 3.47
C GLY A 344 9.70 12.36 2.53
N HIS A 345 10.20 11.84 1.41
CA HIS A 345 11.12 12.52 0.51
C HIS A 345 12.43 12.90 1.20
N GLY A 346 12.88 14.15 1.16
CA GLY A 346 14.11 14.55 1.83
C GLY A 346 13.88 14.97 3.29
N GLY A 347 14.70 14.47 4.22
CA GLY A 347 14.48 14.76 5.62
C GLY A 347 15.24 13.88 6.59
N ASN A 348 14.71 13.75 7.80
CA ASN A 348 15.01 12.66 8.73
C ASN A 348 13.64 12.41 9.38
N ASP A 349 12.82 11.70 8.64
CA ASP A 349 11.38 11.68 8.74
C ASP A 349 10.92 10.49 9.57
N VAL A 350 9.67 10.57 10.04
CA VAL A 350 9.03 9.46 10.73
C VAL A 350 7.68 9.22 10.09
N LEU A 351 7.52 8.04 9.52
CA LEU A 351 6.31 7.58 8.84
C LEU A 351 5.69 6.48 9.70
N ILE A 352 4.41 6.63 10.03
CA ILE A 352 3.68 5.69 10.88
C ILE A 352 2.41 5.28 10.14
N GLY A 353 2.35 4.03 9.68
CA GLY A 353 1.18 3.35 9.14
C GLY A 353 0.13 3.03 10.22
N ASN A 354 -0.83 2.18 9.87
CA ASN A 354 -1.95 1.85 10.76
C ASN A 354 -2.21 0.34 10.84
N SER A 355 -3.44 -0.11 11.01
CA SER A 355 -3.75 -1.55 11.10
C SER A 355 -4.25 -2.12 9.76
N LYS A 356 -3.79 -1.52 8.68
CA LYS A 356 -4.15 -1.75 7.29
C LYS A 356 -2.87 -1.61 6.49
N PRO A 357 -2.72 -2.35 5.37
CA PRO A 357 -1.55 -2.27 4.53
C PRO A 357 -1.11 -0.83 4.27
N ALA A 358 0.19 -0.62 4.40
CA ALA A 358 0.83 0.67 4.24
C ALA A 358 2.03 0.59 3.30
N LEU A 359 2.12 1.57 2.41
CA LEU A 359 3.29 1.84 1.58
C LEU A 359 4.03 3.02 2.19
N LEU A 360 5.23 2.77 2.72
CA LEU A 360 6.00 3.76 3.43
C LEU A 360 7.32 3.99 2.70
N PHE A 361 7.51 5.20 2.17
CA PHE A 361 8.71 5.59 1.44
C PHE A 361 9.47 6.68 2.21
N GLY A 362 10.64 6.36 2.74
CA GLY A 362 11.51 7.26 3.50
C GLY A 362 12.08 8.36 2.62
N GLY A 363 12.87 7.98 1.62
CA GLY A 363 13.46 8.88 0.65
C GLY A 363 14.92 9.22 0.97
N GLU A 364 15.32 10.50 0.92
CA GLU A 364 16.67 10.91 1.33
C GLU A 364 16.67 11.27 2.83
N GLY A 365 17.41 10.56 3.68
CA GLY A 365 17.39 10.91 5.09
C GLY A 365 18.04 9.95 6.07
N ASN A 366 17.44 9.90 7.25
CA ASN A 366 17.74 8.98 8.33
C ASN A 366 16.38 8.80 9.00
N ASP A 367 15.58 7.98 8.36
CA ASP A 367 14.15 7.92 8.49
C ASP A 367 13.76 6.78 9.43
N VAL A 368 12.54 6.87 9.95
CA VAL A 368 11.94 5.78 10.72
C VAL A 368 10.58 5.47 10.15
N LEU A 369 10.45 4.28 9.60
CA LEU A 369 9.22 3.77 9.01
C LEU A 369 8.64 2.72 9.96
N VAL A 370 7.33 2.76 10.15
CA VAL A 370 6.60 1.85 11.02
C VAL A 370 5.31 1.45 10.32
N GLY A 371 5.22 0.22 9.82
CA GLY A 371 4.06 -0.33 9.11
C GLY A 371 2.83 -0.41 10.01
N GLY A 372 2.83 -1.35 10.94
CA GLY A 372 1.79 -1.49 11.96
C GLY A 372 1.27 -2.92 12.09
N ASP A 373 0.02 -3.15 11.69
CA ASP A 373 -0.53 -4.50 11.51
C ASP A 373 -0.93 -4.62 10.03
N SER A 374 -0.88 -5.84 9.49
CA SER A 374 -1.07 -6.21 8.06
C SER A 374 0.23 -6.24 7.26
N HIS A 375 0.15 -6.60 5.98
CA HIS A 375 1.27 -6.64 5.05
C HIS A 375 1.66 -5.22 4.63
N ASP A 376 2.80 -4.75 5.13
CA ASP A 376 3.31 -3.41 4.86
C ASP A 376 4.55 -3.46 3.96
N TYR A 377 4.65 -2.52 3.02
CA TYR A 377 5.85 -2.29 2.21
C TYR A 377 6.60 -1.07 2.74
N LEU A 378 7.85 -1.26 3.15
CA LEU A 378 8.70 -0.23 3.73
C LEU A 378 9.98 -0.09 2.91
N ASP A 379 10.18 1.08 2.31
CA ASP A 379 11.43 1.47 1.63
C ASP A 379 12.10 2.64 2.36
N GLY A 380 13.30 2.41 2.89
CA GLY A 380 14.12 3.42 3.57
C GLY A 380 14.70 4.47 2.64
N GLY A 381 15.10 4.09 1.43
CA GLY A 381 15.78 4.95 0.47
C GLY A 381 17.25 5.21 0.78
N ASP A 382 17.70 6.45 0.60
CA ASP A 382 19.09 6.87 0.86
C ASP A 382 19.22 7.29 2.32
N GLY A 383 20.03 6.62 3.14
CA GLY A 383 20.12 6.99 4.55
C GLY A 383 20.52 5.89 5.49
N GLN A 384 20.59 6.24 6.78
CA GLN A 384 20.76 5.27 7.86
C GLN A 384 19.41 5.19 8.58
N ASP A 385 18.59 4.30 8.09
CA ASP A 385 17.16 4.22 8.30
C ASP A 385 16.80 3.12 9.30
N ARG A 386 15.59 3.20 9.82
CA ARG A 386 15.03 2.20 10.72
C ARG A 386 13.62 1.84 10.27
N LEU A 387 13.46 0.65 9.74
CA LEU A 387 12.19 0.11 9.30
C LEU A 387 11.66 -0.83 10.38
N ILE A 388 10.37 -0.76 10.66
CA ILE A 388 9.65 -1.62 11.60
C ILE A 388 8.37 -2.09 10.90
N GLY A 389 8.31 -3.34 10.46
CA GLY A 389 7.13 -3.90 9.78
C GLY A 389 5.94 -3.94 10.74
N GLY A 390 5.92 -4.92 11.65
CA GLY A 390 4.92 -5.01 12.69
C GLY A 390 4.38 -6.41 12.91
N ASN A 391 3.11 -6.65 12.56
CA ASN A 391 2.55 -8.00 12.49
C ASN A 391 2.00 -8.19 11.07
N GLY A 392 2.31 -9.31 10.44
CA GLY A 392 1.99 -9.57 9.03
C GLY A 392 3.27 -9.99 8.31
N ILE A 393 3.13 -10.46 7.08
CA ILE A 393 4.20 -10.59 6.08
C ILE A 393 4.58 -9.19 5.60
N ASP A 394 5.64 -8.60 6.15
CA ASP A 394 6.11 -7.27 5.77
C ASP A 394 7.28 -7.33 4.78
N THR A 395 7.33 -6.42 3.81
CA THR A 395 8.50 -6.25 2.92
C THR A 395 9.33 -5.05 3.36
N LEU A 396 10.60 -5.28 3.70
CA LEU A 396 11.51 -4.27 4.22
C LEU A 396 12.74 -4.10 3.32
N ASP A 397 12.83 -2.94 2.68
CA ASP A 397 13.97 -2.50 1.89
C ASP A 397 14.71 -1.36 2.60
N GLY A 398 15.93 -1.63 3.05
CA GLY A 398 16.74 -0.61 3.75
C GLY A 398 17.28 0.47 2.83
N GLY A 399 17.43 0.18 1.54
CA GLY A 399 18.14 1.04 0.60
C GLY A 399 19.60 1.25 1.00
N ALA A 400 20.12 2.47 0.83
CA ALA A 400 21.54 2.77 0.94
C ALA A 400 21.93 3.51 2.23
N GLU A 401 22.42 2.84 3.28
CA GLU A 401 23.75 3.07 3.88
C GLU A 401 24.07 2.04 4.98
N ASN A 402 23.38 2.01 6.11
CA ASN A 402 23.59 1.00 7.16
C ASN A 402 22.32 1.00 8.02
N ASP A 403 21.41 0.12 7.65
CA ASP A 403 20.02 0.25 8.05
C ASP A 403 19.67 -0.73 9.17
N THR A 404 18.52 -0.53 9.80
CA THR A 404 17.97 -1.47 10.78
C THR A 404 16.57 -1.86 10.35
N LEU A 405 16.40 -3.12 9.97
CA LEU A 405 15.15 -3.70 9.50
C LEU A 405 14.60 -4.59 10.63
N ASP A 406 13.47 -4.21 11.20
CA ASP A 406 12.80 -4.92 12.29
C ASP A 406 11.48 -5.46 11.71
N GLY A 407 11.45 -6.69 11.20
CA GLY A 407 10.31 -7.25 10.48
C GLY A 407 9.09 -7.31 11.39
N GLY A 408 9.03 -8.28 12.29
CA GLY A 408 7.88 -8.32 13.17
C GLY A 408 7.54 -9.71 13.65
N LEU A 409 6.24 -9.98 13.71
CA LEU A 409 5.67 -11.33 13.68
C LEU A 409 5.13 -11.56 12.27
N GLY A 410 5.36 -12.73 11.70
CA GLY A 410 5.05 -13.04 10.30
C GLY A 410 6.28 -13.46 9.51
N GLU A 411 6.06 -13.89 8.27
CA GLU A 411 7.09 -14.26 7.30
C GLU A 411 7.59 -13.02 6.56
N ASP A 412 8.43 -12.21 7.22
CA ASP A 412 8.89 -10.93 6.67
C ASP A 412 9.94 -11.08 5.56
N VAL A 413 9.84 -10.31 4.47
CA VAL A 413 10.83 -10.27 3.39
C VAL A 413 11.81 -9.11 3.60
N TYR A 414 13.10 -9.41 3.65
CA TYR A 414 14.17 -8.41 3.77
C TYR A 414 14.95 -8.30 2.47
N ILE A 415 14.88 -7.15 1.81
CA ILE A 415 15.57 -6.89 0.55
C ILE A 415 16.94 -6.29 0.82
N TRP A 416 17.97 -6.81 0.13
CA TRP A 416 19.34 -6.34 0.25
C TRP A 416 20.10 -6.38 -1.07
N ARG A 417 20.84 -5.32 -1.41
CA ARG A 417 21.55 -5.15 -2.68
C ARG A 417 23.03 -4.76 -2.51
N PRO A 418 23.91 -5.04 -3.50
CA PRO A 418 25.26 -4.50 -3.54
C PRO A 418 25.29 -2.98 -3.60
N GLY A 419 25.58 -2.37 -2.46
CA GLY A 419 25.61 -0.90 -2.33
C GLY A 419 24.93 -0.41 -1.06
N ASP A 420 24.02 -1.23 -0.53
CA ASP A 420 23.14 -0.92 0.59
C ASP A 420 23.93 -0.68 1.88
N GLY A 421 24.99 -1.46 2.09
CA GLY A 421 26.02 -1.17 3.07
C GLY A 421 26.13 -2.22 4.18
N ASN A 422 25.96 -1.86 5.45
CA ASN A 422 26.02 -2.86 6.52
C ASN A 422 24.79 -2.80 7.44
N ASP A 423 23.83 -3.64 7.13
CA ASP A 423 22.48 -3.55 7.68
C ASP A 423 22.28 -4.56 8.80
N LEU A 424 21.29 -4.31 9.64
CA LEU A 424 20.92 -5.13 10.78
C LEU A 424 19.48 -5.59 10.62
N ILE A 425 19.27 -6.89 10.52
CA ILE A 425 17.95 -7.49 10.61
C ILE A 425 17.64 -7.89 12.05
N ILE A 426 16.43 -7.57 12.48
CA ILE A 426 15.82 -7.93 13.74
C ILE A 426 14.47 -8.53 13.41
N ASP A 427 14.16 -9.67 14.02
CA ASP A 427 12.93 -10.39 13.76
C ASP A 427 12.42 -10.97 15.10
N GLN A 428 11.15 -11.39 15.18
CA GLN A 428 10.60 -12.06 16.35
C GLN A 428 10.33 -13.53 16.06
N LYS A 429 10.78 -14.37 17.01
CA LYS A 429 10.50 -15.80 16.93
C LYS A 429 9.01 -16.08 17.06
N GLU A 430 8.50 -16.93 16.18
CA GLU A 430 7.13 -17.39 16.17
C GLU A 430 6.84 -18.44 17.26
N SER A 431 5.64 -19.02 17.21
CA SER A 431 5.15 -19.91 18.27
C SER A 431 5.91 -21.25 18.40
N ASP A 432 6.58 -21.67 17.31
CA ASP A 432 7.54 -22.78 17.20
C ASP A 432 8.92 -22.44 17.81
N GLY A 433 9.32 -21.17 17.79
CA GLY A 433 10.61 -20.69 18.27
C GLY A 433 11.64 -20.40 17.15
N GLU A 434 11.21 -20.26 15.90
CA GLU A 434 12.03 -19.97 14.72
C GLU A 434 11.79 -18.56 14.19
N TYR A 435 12.75 -18.03 13.43
CA TYR A 435 12.57 -16.81 12.64
C TYR A 435 12.12 -17.21 11.24
N HIS A 436 10.93 -16.77 10.84
CA HIS A 436 10.32 -17.16 9.56
C HIS A 436 10.56 -16.16 8.44
N GLY A 437 11.08 -14.97 8.74
CA GLY A 437 11.43 -14.02 7.68
C GLY A 437 12.45 -14.58 6.68
N ILE A 438 12.54 -13.96 5.50
CA ILE A 438 13.30 -14.44 4.36
C ILE A 438 14.20 -13.31 3.85
N VAL A 439 15.47 -13.62 3.59
CA VAL A 439 16.42 -12.64 3.05
C VAL A 439 16.54 -12.76 1.53
N ARG A 440 16.14 -11.70 0.84
CA ARG A 440 16.22 -11.50 -0.62
C ARG A 440 17.46 -10.68 -0.98
N ILE A 441 18.27 -11.16 -1.92
CA ILE A 441 19.54 -10.55 -2.33
C ILE A 441 19.48 -10.16 -3.80
N VAL A 442 19.34 -8.87 -4.10
CA VAL A 442 19.34 -8.37 -5.48
C VAL A 442 20.78 -8.07 -5.90
N LEU A 443 21.33 -8.83 -6.84
CA LEU A 443 22.69 -8.67 -7.36
C LEU A 443 22.86 -7.43 -8.25
N ALA A 444 24.12 -7.06 -8.52
CA ALA A 444 24.45 -5.83 -9.25
C ALA A 444 24.01 -5.80 -10.73
N ASN A 445 23.56 -6.95 -11.26
CA ASN A 445 22.98 -7.11 -12.59
C ASN A 445 21.45 -7.17 -12.58
N GLY A 446 20.81 -7.00 -11.42
CA GLY A 446 19.36 -7.11 -11.26
C GLY A 446 18.88 -8.52 -10.96
N ILE A 447 19.73 -9.55 -11.08
CA ILE A 447 19.36 -10.92 -10.70
C ILE A 447 19.07 -10.96 -9.21
N ILE A 448 17.97 -11.57 -8.84
CA ILE A 448 17.53 -11.71 -7.46
C ILE A 448 17.83 -13.14 -7.04
N ASP A 449 18.48 -13.28 -5.90
CA ASP A 449 18.83 -14.57 -5.31
C ASP A 449 18.40 -14.55 -3.85
N PHE A 450 17.90 -15.67 -3.34
CA PHE A 450 17.51 -15.75 -1.94
C PHE A 450 18.62 -16.35 -1.08
N ALA A 451 18.71 -15.89 0.17
CA ALA A 451 19.60 -16.51 1.16
C ALA A 451 19.09 -17.88 1.63
N LEU A 452 18.01 -18.38 1.03
CA LEU A 452 17.43 -19.67 1.26
C LEU A 452 18.43 -20.78 0.87
N GLY A 453 18.87 -21.54 1.88
CA GLY A 453 19.65 -22.77 1.77
C GLY A 453 21.10 -22.77 1.24
N GLY A 454 21.66 -23.99 1.25
CA GLY A 454 22.92 -24.41 0.62
C GLY A 454 24.24 -23.90 1.21
N PHE A 455 24.25 -23.22 2.35
CA PHE A 455 25.49 -22.66 2.89
C PHE A 455 26.41 -23.78 3.39
N VAL A 456 27.38 -24.20 2.57
CA VAL A 456 28.33 -25.27 2.91
C VAL A 456 29.43 -24.73 3.80
N GLU A 457 29.66 -25.40 4.93
CA GLU A 457 30.76 -25.09 5.81
C GLU A 457 32.10 -25.27 5.07
N THR A 458 32.95 -24.24 5.05
CA THR A 458 34.21 -24.27 4.28
C THR A 458 35.24 -25.25 4.83
N GLU A 459 35.20 -25.52 6.13
CA GLU A 459 35.95 -26.58 6.82
C GLU A 459 35.12 -27.00 8.05
N LEU A 460 35.03 -28.30 8.35
CA LEU A 460 34.24 -28.81 9.48
C LEU A 460 34.59 -28.12 10.82
N GLY A 461 33.60 -27.46 11.44
CA GLY A 461 33.69 -26.70 12.68
C GLY A 461 34.37 -25.33 12.57
N SER A 462 34.60 -24.81 11.36
CA SER A 462 35.11 -23.45 11.10
C SER A 462 34.08 -22.36 11.42
N LYS A 463 32.79 -22.70 11.32
CA LYS A 463 31.64 -21.79 11.36
C LYS A 463 31.70 -20.66 10.33
N VAL A 464 32.29 -20.96 9.18
CA VAL A 464 32.34 -20.10 8.00
C VAL A 464 31.73 -20.91 6.88
N TYR A 465 30.59 -20.46 6.39
CA TYR A 465 29.81 -21.12 5.35
C TYR A 465 29.80 -20.27 4.10
N THR A 466 29.70 -20.89 2.94
CA THR A 466 29.68 -20.18 1.65
C THR A 466 28.61 -20.72 0.73
N LYS A 467 27.97 -19.81 -0.02
CA LYS A 467 27.07 -20.10 -1.15
C LYS A 467 27.65 -19.42 -2.39
N THR A 468 27.62 -20.10 -3.53
CA THR A 468 27.97 -19.49 -4.83
C THR A 468 26.67 -19.07 -5.48
N MET A 469 26.60 -17.83 -5.95
CA MET A 469 25.41 -17.25 -6.58
C MET A 469 25.38 -17.55 -8.08
N ALA A 470 24.24 -17.36 -8.74
CA ALA A 470 24.08 -17.57 -10.19
C ALA A 470 25.11 -16.77 -11.02
N ASP A 471 25.47 -15.56 -10.57
CA ASP A 471 26.49 -14.71 -11.22
C ASP A 471 27.95 -15.16 -10.97
N GLY A 472 28.15 -16.20 -10.17
CA GLY A 472 29.43 -16.76 -9.73
C GLY A 472 30.13 -15.98 -8.61
N SER A 473 29.47 -14.99 -8.02
CA SER A 473 29.90 -14.37 -6.76
C SER A 473 29.72 -15.34 -5.59
N VAL A 474 30.37 -15.06 -4.45
CA VAL A 474 30.34 -15.96 -3.29
C VAL A 474 29.87 -15.17 -2.08
N LEU A 475 28.76 -15.60 -1.50
CA LEU A 475 28.32 -15.17 -0.19
C LEU A 475 29.11 -15.90 0.88
N THR A 476 29.47 -15.18 1.94
CA THR A 476 30.11 -15.78 3.11
C THR A 476 29.27 -15.50 4.34
N LEU A 477 28.72 -16.55 4.93
CA LEU A 477 28.07 -16.50 6.23
C LEU A 477 29.07 -16.87 7.31
N THR A 478 29.30 -15.97 8.27
CA THR A 478 30.25 -16.23 9.35
C THR A 478 29.62 -16.10 10.73
N HIS A 479 29.92 -17.06 11.59
CA HIS A 479 29.56 -17.00 13.00
C HIS A 479 30.74 -16.48 13.83
N HIS A 480 30.85 -15.14 13.94
CA HIS A 480 31.82 -14.45 14.81
C HIS A 480 31.18 -13.72 16.00
N SER A 481 29.90 -13.98 16.26
CA SER A 481 29.06 -13.38 17.30
C SER A 481 28.92 -11.86 17.14
N PRO A 482 27.94 -11.35 16.35
CA PRO A 482 26.74 -12.01 15.77
C PRO A 482 27.01 -12.80 14.46
N TRP A 483 25.95 -13.40 13.88
CA TRP A 483 26.00 -13.97 12.53
C TRP A 483 26.02 -12.83 11.50
N THR A 484 26.79 -13.03 10.43
CA THR A 484 26.99 -11.99 9.42
C THR A 484 27.12 -12.63 8.05
N LEU A 485 26.17 -12.31 7.18
CA LEU A 485 26.21 -12.61 5.76
C LEU A 485 27.00 -11.50 5.05
N THR A 486 28.00 -11.86 4.25
CA THR A 486 28.92 -10.90 3.62
C THR A 486 29.01 -11.15 2.13
N MET A 487 28.90 -10.08 1.35
CA MET A 487 29.05 -10.08 -0.11
C MET A 487 30.51 -10.02 -0.58
N ALA A 488 30.71 -10.30 -1.87
CA ALA A 488 32.01 -10.22 -2.51
C ALA A 488 32.61 -8.80 -2.54
N ASP A 489 31.79 -7.76 -2.52
CA ASP A 489 32.21 -6.35 -2.49
C ASP A 489 32.57 -5.87 -1.06
N GLY A 490 32.17 -6.63 -0.03
CA GLY A 490 32.46 -6.43 1.39
C GLY A 490 31.36 -5.72 2.18
N THR A 491 30.19 -5.46 1.61
CA THR A 491 28.97 -5.13 2.36
C THR A 491 28.49 -6.34 3.15
N SER A 492 27.72 -6.13 4.22
CA SER A 492 27.31 -7.25 5.07
C SER A 492 26.00 -7.04 5.81
N LEU A 493 25.16 -8.06 5.83
CA LEU A 493 23.92 -8.13 6.57
C LEU A 493 24.14 -8.86 7.90
N GLN A 494 23.85 -8.20 9.02
CA GLN A 494 23.87 -8.81 10.34
C GLN A 494 22.49 -9.42 10.65
N LEU A 495 22.46 -10.71 10.95
CA LEU A 495 21.23 -11.44 11.25
C LEU A 495 21.04 -11.51 12.77
N GLY A 496 20.00 -10.82 13.27
CA GLY A 496 19.60 -10.78 14.67
C GLY A 496 20.43 -9.86 15.59
N GLU A 497 19.88 -9.56 16.78
CA GLU A 497 20.55 -8.73 17.79
C GLU A 497 21.49 -9.49 18.74
N ASN A 498 21.30 -10.81 18.95
CA ASN A 498 22.08 -11.58 19.93
C ASN A 498 23.06 -12.58 19.27
N GLN A 499 23.90 -13.18 20.11
CA GLN A 499 25.13 -13.86 19.68
C GLN A 499 24.97 -15.38 19.49
N ASP A 500 23.82 -15.96 19.82
CA ASP A 500 23.61 -17.42 19.93
C ASP A 500 22.14 -17.83 19.63
N ASP A 501 21.34 -17.01 18.95
CA ASP A 501 19.90 -17.21 18.70
C ASP A 501 19.56 -17.74 17.30
N PHE A 502 20.42 -17.50 16.32
CA PHE A 502 20.31 -18.06 14.96
C PHE A 502 20.51 -19.58 14.97
N GLN A 503 19.53 -20.30 14.42
CA GLN A 503 19.45 -21.73 14.19
C GLN A 503 19.51 -22.01 12.69
N ASP A 504 19.77 -23.27 12.35
CA ASP A 504 19.58 -23.72 10.97
C ASP A 504 18.12 -23.49 10.55
N GLY A 505 17.90 -23.00 9.33
CA GLY A 505 16.57 -22.59 8.84
C GLY A 505 16.12 -21.19 9.27
N ASP A 506 16.73 -20.55 10.27
CA ASP A 506 16.37 -19.16 10.61
C ASP A 506 16.70 -18.23 9.43
N PHE A 507 15.81 -17.27 9.15
CA PHE A 507 15.87 -16.42 7.96
C PHE A 507 15.78 -17.19 6.63
N GLY A 508 15.23 -18.41 6.71
CA GLY A 508 15.23 -19.46 5.70
C GLY A 508 16.63 -19.96 5.27
N ILE A 509 17.69 -19.65 6.02
CA ILE A 509 19.05 -20.07 5.68
C ILE A 509 19.33 -21.49 6.22
N LYS A 510 19.49 -22.48 5.33
CA LYS A 510 19.95 -23.83 5.69
C LYS A 510 21.48 -23.96 5.60
N LEU A 511 22.09 -24.61 6.59
CA LEU A 511 23.51 -24.79 6.82
C LEU A 511 23.92 -26.23 6.58
N LEU A 512 24.83 -26.41 5.62
CA LEU A 512 25.39 -27.71 5.29
C LEU A 512 26.73 -27.93 6.00
N ASP A 513 26.89 -29.09 6.62
CA ASP A 513 28.18 -29.52 7.17
C ASP A 513 29.16 -29.82 6.02
N ALA A 514 30.41 -29.41 6.17
CA ALA A 514 31.47 -29.83 5.27
C ALA A 514 31.57 -31.36 5.32
N SER A 515 31.30 -32.06 4.20
CA SER A 515 31.28 -33.52 4.14
C SER A 515 32.68 -34.12 4.36
N ASP A 516 33.11 -34.22 5.61
CA ASP A 516 34.34 -34.91 5.99
C ASP A 516 34.14 -35.63 7.35
N GLU A 517 33.01 -36.35 7.49
CA GLU A 517 32.87 -37.37 8.52
C GLU A 517 34.06 -38.35 8.39
N ALA A 518 34.77 -38.56 9.50
CA ALA A 518 35.95 -39.40 9.53
C ALA A 518 35.64 -40.79 8.98
N GLU A 519 36.37 -41.21 7.94
CA GLU A 519 36.34 -42.57 7.39
C GLU A 519 36.29 -43.62 8.51
N PRO A 520 35.49 -44.68 8.36
CA PRO A 520 35.44 -45.77 9.33
C PRO A 520 36.84 -46.23 9.75
N GLU A 521 37.11 -46.29 11.06
CA GLU A 521 38.37 -46.87 11.53
C GLU A 521 38.36 -48.39 11.30
N LEU A 522 38.86 -48.81 10.13
CA LEU A 522 38.92 -50.20 9.70
C LEU A 522 39.52 -51.11 10.79
N SER A 523 38.72 -52.06 11.26
CA SER A 523 39.05 -52.95 12.37
C SER A 523 38.80 -54.43 12.07
N GLY A 524 38.16 -54.72 10.95
CA GLY A 524 37.85 -56.07 10.47
C GLY A 524 38.71 -56.52 9.29
N ILE A 525 38.08 -57.12 8.27
CA ILE A 525 38.68 -57.70 7.08
C ILE A 525 38.87 -56.67 5.97
N ASP A 526 39.92 -56.88 5.19
CA ASP A 526 40.23 -56.14 3.96
C ASP A 526 40.26 -57.18 2.84
N GLN A 527 39.21 -57.20 2.02
CA GLN A 527 38.91 -58.29 1.09
C GLN A 527 38.63 -57.81 -0.32
N HIS A 528 39.52 -58.22 -1.23
CA HIS A 528 39.41 -57.99 -2.67
C HIS A 528 38.78 -59.16 -3.43
N GLY A 529 37.99 -58.81 -4.44
CA GLY A 529 37.43 -59.62 -5.49
C GLY A 529 38.46 -60.04 -6.52
N ASP A 530 37.98 -60.61 -7.64
CA ASP A 530 38.73 -60.99 -8.84
C ASP A 530 39.91 -61.95 -8.68
N TYR A 531 40.24 -62.40 -7.48
CA TYR A 531 41.24 -63.44 -7.27
C TYR A 531 40.63 -64.84 -7.46
N ASP A 532 41.21 -65.63 -8.35
CA ASP A 532 40.75 -66.99 -8.63
C ASP A 532 40.73 -67.84 -7.34
N GLY A 533 39.65 -68.61 -7.17
CA GLY A 533 39.48 -69.49 -6.02
C GLY A 533 40.66 -70.45 -5.83
N MET A 534 41.15 -70.58 -4.60
CA MET A 534 42.20 -71.54 -4.30
C MET A 534 41.67 -72.97 -4.50
N VAL A 535 42.27 -73.71 -5.43
CA VAL A 535 41.82 -75.06 -5.77
C VAL A 535 42.23 -76.05 -4.67
N PHE A 536 41.24 -76.62 -3.98
CA PHE A 536 41.42 -77.75 -3.07
C PHE A 536 41.13 -79.07 -3.77
N TYR A 537 41.68 -80.18 -3.30
CA TYR A 537 41.42 -81.51 -3.87
C TYR A 537 40.77 -82.42 -2.84
N ASN A 538 39.66 -83.07 -3.21
CA ASN A 538 39.00 -84.03 -2.34
C ASN A 538 39.82 -85.34 -2.24
N GLU A 539 39.40 -86.29 -1.41
CA GLU A 539 40.11 -87.57 -1.25
C GLU A 539 40.20 -88.40 -2.56
N GLN A 540 39.39 -88.07 -3.57
CA GLN A 540 39.44 -88.66 -4.92
C GLN A 540 40.29 -87.85 -5.93
N GLY A 541 40.91 -86.75 -5.50
CA GLY A 541 41.73 -85.88 -6.35
C GLY A 541 40.92 -84.96 -7.27
N GLN A 542 39.63 -84.74 -7.01
CA GLN A 542 38.81 -83.79 -7.77
C GLN A 542 38.94 -82.38 -7.17
N PRO A 543 39.10 -81.34 -8.02
CA PRO A 543 39.18 -79.96 -7.56
C PRO A 543 37.83 -79.50 -6.99
N TYR A 544 37.87 -78.73 -5.92
CA TYR A 544 36.72 -78.02 -5.33
C TYR A 544 37.21 -76.73 -4.68
N TYR A 545 36.32 -75.76 -4.51
CA TYR A 545 36.59 -74.48 -3.84
C TYR A 545 35.97 -74.46 -2.44
N LYS A 546 36.49 -73.62 -1.56
CA LYS A 546 35.96 -73.41 -0.21
C LYS A 546 35.69 -71.93 -0.03
N SER A 547 34.67 -71.64 0.78
CA SER A 547 34.51 -70.33 1.39
C SER A 547 35.11 -70.32 2.79
N ASP A 548 35.38 -69.14 3.31
CA ASP A 548 35.70 -68.91 4.72
C ASP A 548 34.43 -69.03 5.61
N SER A 549 34.51 -68.54 6.85
CA SER A 549 33.39 -68.58 7.79
C SER A 549 32.29 -67.56 7.48
N ASN A 550 32.59 -66.53 6.71
CA ASN A 550 31.72 -65.40 6.45
C ASN A 550 30.93 -65.62 5.15
N GLY A 551 31.43 -66.49 4.28
CA GLY A 551 30.79 -66.87 3.02
C GLY A 551 31.69 -66.62 1.81
N ASN A 552 32.78 -65.89 2.00
CA ASN A 552 33.62 -65.40 0.92
C ASN A 552 34.52 -66.50 0.38
N LEU A 553 34.74 -66.51 -0.93
CA LEU A 553 35.60 -67.49 -1.58
C LEU A 553 37.04 -67.38 -1.03
N ILE A 554 37.66 -68.49 -0.65
CA ILE A 554 39.09 -68.48 -0.30
C ILE A 554 39.89 -68.39 -1.60
N THR A 555 40.46 -67.23 -1.88
CA THR A 555 41.13 -66.91 -3.14
C THR A 555 42.65 -67.12 -3.11
N ASN A 556 43.29 -67.07 -4.29
CA ASN A 556 44.74 -67.03 -4.43
C ASN A 556 45.21 -65.65 -4.97
N PRO A 557 45.86 -64.81 -4.14
CA PRO A 557 46.29 -63.47 -4.53
C PRO A 557 47.27 -63.39 -5.72
N GLU A 558 47.89 -64.51 -6.13
CA GLU A 558 48.77 -64.54 -7.31
C GLU A 558 48.01 -64.73 -8.65
N LEU A 559 46.69 -64.94 -8.61
CA LEU A 559 45.87 -65.24 -9.78
C LEU A 559 44.69 -64.25 -9.89
N TYR A 560 45.00 -63.05 -10.40
CA TYR A 560 44.00 -62.01 -10.67
C TYR A 560 43.24 -62.28 -11.97
N ASN A 561 41.92 -62.11 -11.96
CA ASN A 561 40.98 -62.41 -13.02
C ASN A 561 39.91 -61.30 -13.13
N PRO A 562 40.26 -60.14 -13.73
CA PRO A 562 39.52 -58.87 -13.67
C PRO A 562 38.21 -58.90 -14.46
N GLY A 563 37.10 -59.32 -13.88
CA GLY A 563 35.84 -59.52 -14.63
C GLY A 563 35.11 -60.77 -14.18
N ARG A 564 35.46 -61.29 -13.00
CA ARG A 564 34.82 -62.44 -12.41
C ARG A 564 33.79 -61.91 -11.41
N MET A 565 32.51 -62.13 -11.74
CA MET A 565 31.42 -61.98 -10.76
C MET A 565 31.77 -62.60 -9.40
N ASP A 566 31.71 -61.76 -8.37
CA ASP A 566 32.06 -62.02 -7.00
C ASP A 566 30.88 -61.88 -6.04
N PHE A 567 31.00 -62.56 -4.89
CA PHE A 567 30.05 -62.48 -3.79
C PHE A 567 30.85 -62.28 -2.52
N LEU A 568 30.80 -61.07 -1.97
CA LEU A 568 31.55 -60.62 -0.81
C LEU A 568 30.59 -60.31 0.35
N TYR A 569 31.07 -60.61 1.55
CA TYR A 569 30.33 -60.55 2.80
C TYR A 569 31.23 -60.06 3.93
N ASP A 570 30.69 -59.17 4.76
CA ASP A 570 31.33 -58.58 5.94
C ASP A 570 31.45 -59.53 7.16
N THR A 571 31.94 -58.93 8.24
CA THR A 571 31.98 -59.32 9.64
C THR A 571 31.36 -58.21 10.48
N ALA A 572 31.07 -58.48 11.75
CA ALA A 572 30.47 -57.47 12.65
C ALA A 572 31.43 -56.34 13.10
N ALA A 573 32.41 -55.96 12.29
CA ALA A 573 33.43 -54.95 12.57
C ALA A 573 33.72 -54.20 11.26
N ASN A 574 34.16 -52.95 11.38
CA ASN A 574 34.44 -52.04 10.25
C ASN A 574 35.39 -52.69 9.22
N ASP A 575 34.84 -53.09 8.09
CA ASP A 575 35.45 -53.87 7.01
C ASP A 575 35.69 -53.02 5.76
N HIS A 576 36.54 -53.52 4.86
CA HIS A 576 36.73 -52.96 3.52
C HIS A 576 36.59 -54.07 2.47
N LEU A 577 35.59 -53.96 1.59
CA LEU A 577 35.28 -54.94 0.55
C LEU A 577 35.46 -54.30 -0.84
N TYR A 578 36.19 -54.96 -1.74
CA TYR A 578 36.40 -54.51 -3.12
C TYR A 578 35.92 -55.57 -4.11
N GLY A 579 35.01 -55.26 -5.04
CA GLY A 579 34.63 -56.13 -6.17
C GLY A 579 35.72 -56.20 -7.24
N ASP A 580 36.44 -55.09 -7.44
CA ASP A 580 37.44 -54.83 -8.48
C ASP A 580 36.85 -54.76 -9.89
N GLY A 581 36.30 -55.83 -10.45
CA GLY A 581 35.74 -55.82 -11.79
C GLY A 581 34.93 -57.06 -12.13
N GLY A 582 33.85 -56.89 -12.87
CA GLY A 582 32.85 -57.92 -13.02
C GLY A 582 31.48 -57.35 -12.68
N ASN A 583 30.50 -58.22 -12.46
CA ASN A 583 29.21 -57.78 -11.95
C ASN A 583 29.09 -58.46 -10.59
N ASP A 584 29.40 -57.72 -9.54
CA ASP A 584 29.72 -58.22 -8.23
C ASP A 584 28.59 -57.96 -7.22
N TYR A 585 28.55 -58.74 -6.15
CA TYR A 585 27.56 -58.62 -5.09
C TYR A 585 28.26 -58.46 -3.74
N LEU A 586 28.25 -57.25 -3.20
CA LEU A 586 28.81 -56.89 -1.91
C LEU A 586 27.67 -56.73 -0.90
N ASN A 587 27.73 -57.43 0.24
CA ASN A 587 26.66 -57.38 1.26
C ASN A 587 27.23 -57.32 2.68
N ALA A 588 26.97 -56.21 3.40
CA ALA A 588 27.49 -55.92 4.73
C ALA A 588 26.47 -56.04 5.91
N PHE A 589 25.49 -56.93 5.77
CA PHE A 589 24.40 -57.13 6.76
C PHE A 589 24.76 -57.61 8.19
N ARG A 590 26.04 -57.73 8.59
CA ARG A 590 26.41 -58.15 9.97
C ARG A 590 26.82 -56.96 10.83
N GLY A 591 26.69 -55.75 10.29
CA GLY A 591 26.82 -54.45 10.92
C GLY A 591 28.27 -54.04 11.15
N GLY A 592 28.50 -52.76 11.36
CA GLY A 592 29.84 -52.17 11.35
C GLY A 592 29.72 -50.78 10.75
N ASP A 593 30.84 -50.08 10.59
CA ASP A 593 30.87 -48.94 9.68
C ASP A 593 31.86 -49.37 8.59
N ASP A 594 31.36 -49.77 7.43
CA ASP A 594 32.06 -50.52 6.40
C ASP A 594 32.34 -49.67 5.16
N ILE A 595 33.38 -50.03 4.41
CA ILE A 595 33.67 -49.43 3.10
C ILE A 595 33.50 -50.49 2.01
N LEU A 596 32.67 -50.23 1.02
CA LEU A 596 32.33 -51.16 -0.06
C LEU A 596 32.59 -50.51 -1.42
N GLU A 597 33.45 -51.11 -2.25
CA GLU A 597 33.78 -50.62 -3.59
C GLU A 597 33.43 -51.67 -4.66
N GLY A 598 32.51 -51.40 -5.58
CA GLY A 598 32.12 -52.32 -6.65
C GLY A 598 33.22 -52.49 -7.69
N GLY A 599 33.69 -51.38 -8.25
CA GLY A 599 34.81 -51.34 -9.17
C GLY A 599 34.38 -51.12 -10.61
N ALA A 600 34.21 -52.18 -11.41
CA ALA A 600 33.85 -52.02 -12.82
C ALA A 600 32.87 -53.09 -13.29
N GLY A 601 31.65 -52.68 -13.63
CA GLY A 601 30.63 -53.49 -14.29
C GLY A 601 29.23 -53.10 -13.84
N GLU A 602 28.32 -54.06 -13.61
CA GLU A 602 27.02 -53.72 -13.00
C GLU A 602 26.95 -54.44 -11.66
N ASP A 603 27.39 -53.74 -10.64
CA ASP A 603 27.58 -54.21 -9.29
C ASP A 603 26.32 -54.00 -8.45
N GLN A 604 26.22 -54.76 -7.37
CA GLN A 604 25.17 -54.60 -6.37
C GLN A 604 25.81 -54.56 -4.99
N ILE A 605 25.66 -53.42 -4.33
CA ILE A 605 26.20 -53.12 -3.01
C ILE A 605 25.04 -52.96 -2.04
N ARG A 606 25.15 -53.57 -0.87
CA ARG A 606 24.23 -53.39 0.25
C ARG A 606 25.04 -53.19 1.52
N ALA A 607 24.97 -52.00 2.09
CA ALA A 607 25.81 -51.56 3.19
C ALA A 607 25.34 -52.20 4.52
N GLY A 608 24.05 -52.14 4.83
CA GLY A 608 23.48 -52.85 5.98
C GLY A 608 23.25 -51.91 7.16
N ASP A 609 23.46 -52.41 8.39
CA ASP A 609 23.30 -51.56 9.58
C ASP A 609 24.65 -50.87 9.87
N GLY A 610 24.76 -49.55 9.84
CA GLY A 610 26.06 -48.90 9.98
C GLY A 610 26.08 -47.42 9.68
N LYS A 611 27.28 -46.84 9.67
CA LYS A 611 27.57 -45.56 8.98
C LYS A 611 28.54 -45.88 7.84
N ASP A 612 28.02 -46.41 6.76
CA ASP A 612 28.81 -47.07 5.74
C ASP A 612 29.22 -46.12 4.61
N VAL A 613 30.19 -46.55 3.80
CA VAL A 613 30.61 -45.88 2.57
C VAL A 613 30.51 -46.88 1.42
N ALA A 614 29.57 -46.67 0.51
CA ALA A 614 29.37 -47.47 -0.69
C ALA A 614 29.81 -46.70 -1.94
N ILE A 615 30.63 -47.32 -2.78
CA ILE A 615 31.14 -46.75 -4.04
C ILE A 615 30.87 -47.76 -5.15
N GLY A 616 30.04 -47.43 -6.14
CA GLY A 616 29.73 -48.31 -7.27
C GLY A 616 30.96 -48.53 -8.16
N GLY A 617 31.52 -47.44 -8.65
CA GLY A 617 32.57 -47.46 -9.67
C GLY A 617 31.95 -47.41 -11.06
N THR A 618 32.67 -47.87 -12.09
CA THR A 618 32.20 -47.67 -13.45
C THR A 618 31.08 -48.65 -13.80
N GLY A 619 29.94 -48.12 -14.23
CA GLY A 619 28.92 -48.87 -14.93
C GLY A 619 27.50 -48.49 -14.54
N SER A 620 26.66 -49.46 -14.20
CA SER A 620 25.25 -49.21 -13.85
C SER A 620 24.91 -50.11 -12.69
N ASP A 621 25.31 -49.62 -11.55
CA ASP A 621 25.40 -50.24 -10.26
C ASP A 621 24.11 -50.01 -9.46
N ARG A 622 24.01 -50.72 -8.33
CA ARG A 622 22.89 -50.63 -7.41
C ARG A 622 23.40 -50.56 -6.00
N LEU A 623 23.25 -49.42 -5.37
CA LEU A 623 23.71 -49.14 -4.02
C LEU A 623 22.48 -49.04 -3.10
N TYR A 624 22.60 -49.63 -1.92
CA TYR A 624 21.60 -49.58 -0.86
C TYR A 624 22.35 -49.34 0.45
N GLY A 625 22.10 -48.23 1.14
CA GLY A 625 22.64 -47.96 2.47
C GLY A 625 22.04 -48.92 3.49
N GLU A 626 20.71 -48.97 3.53
CA GLU A 626 19.87 -49.73 4.47
C GLU A 626 19.61 -49.02 5.81
N ALA A 627 20.45 -49.06 6.84
CA ALA A 627 20.12 -48.39 8.10
C ALA A 627 21.33 -47.74 8.79
N GLY A 628 21.19 -46.46 9.10
CA GLY A 628 22.14 -45.54 9.68
C GLY A 628 22.74 -44.60 8.60
N ASP A 629 23.32 -43.50 9.06
CA ASP A 629 23.80 -42.39 8.21
C ASP A 629 24.94 -42.83 7.26
N ASP A 630 24.58 -43.16 6.02
CA ASP A 630 25.39 -43.78 5.00
C ASP A 630 25.88 -42.78 3.94
N ARG A 631 26.96 -43.14 3.24
CA ARG A 631 27.49 -42.37 2.09
C ARG A 631 27.54 -43.20 0.84
N LEU A 632 26.77 -42.82 -0.17
CA LEU A 632 26.64 -43.56 -1.42
C LEU A 632 27.21 -42.74 -2.58
N TYR A 633 28.26 -43.24 -3.22
CA TYR A 633 28.85 -42.66 -4.41
C TYR A 633 28.63 -43.60 -5.60
N ALA A 634 27.94 -43.13 -6.63
CA ALA A 634 27.77 -43.88 -7.87
C ALA A 634 29.12 -44.33 -8.44
N GLU A 635 30.06 -43.41 -8.61
CA GLU A 635 31.30 -43.66 -9.35
C GLU A 635 32.56 -43.51 -8.48
N ALA A 636 32.81 -42.30 -7.96
CA ALA A 636 34.03 -42.00 -7.23
C ALA A 636 33.79 -41.02 -6.09
N LYS A 637 34.57 -41.19 -5.02
CA LYS A 637 34.54 -40.29 -3.87
C LYS A 637 35.21 -38.95 -4.18
N LEU A 638 34.49 -37.87 -3.91
CA LEU A 638 34.93 -36.47 -3.93
C LEU A 638 34.35 -35.70 -2.73
N ASP A 639 34.84 -34.48 -2.52
CA ASP A 639 34.26 -33.53 -1.56
C ASP A 639 32.96 -32.93 -2.09
N LEU A 640 31.99 -32.61 -1.24
CA LEU A 640 30.67 -32.09 -1.63
C LEU A 640 30.77 -30.85 -2.52
N ALA A 641 31.63 -29.88 -2.20
CA ALA A 641 31.77 -28.68 -3.03
C ALA A 641 32.42 -28.99 -4.40
N GLU A 642 33.24 -30.03 -4.49
CA GLU A 642 33.76 -30.52 -5.76
C GLU A 642 32.72 -31.33 -6.55
N LEU A 643 31.75 -31.96 -5.87
CA LEU A 643 30.65 -32.74 -6.45
C LEU A 643 29.58 -31.83 -7.04
N ILE A 644 29.10 -30.84 -6.26
CA ILE A 644 28.15 -29.81 -6.72
C ILE A 644 28.69 -29.13 -7.98
N ALA A 645 29.92 -28.57 -7.90
CA ALA A 645 30.53 -27.89 -9.04
C ALA A 645 30.79 -28.80 -10.26
N ALA A 646 30.95 -30.12 -10.04
CA ALA A 646 31.12 -31.09 -11.11
C ALA A 646 29.79 -31.52 -11.73
N GLY A 647 28.70 -31.53 -10.95
CA GLY A 647 27.34 -31.80 -11.40
C GLY A 647 26.82 -30.66 -12.27
N GLU A 648 26.78 -29.44 -11.72
CA GLU A 648 26.30 -28.21 -12.41
C GLU A 648 26.99 -27.93 -13.76
N SER A 649 28.27 -28.32 -13.90
CA SER A 649 29.06 -28.04 -15.11
C SER A 649 29.35 -29.29 -15.97
N GLY A 650 28.79 -30.43 -15.58
CA GLY A 650 28.97 -31.72 -16.23
C GLY A 650 28.29 -31.80 -17.61
N GLU A 651 28.72 -32.74 -18.45
CA GLU A 651 27.89 -33.20 -19.56
C GLU A 651 27.37 -34.59 -19.19
N GLY A 652 26.05 -34.73 -19.06
CA GLY A 652 25.40 -36.02 -18.84
C GLY A 652 25.84 -37.06 -19.87
N SER A 653 26.08 -38.30 -19.42
CA SER A 653 26.51 -39.38 -20.31
C SER A 653 25.41 -39.82 -21.29
N GLY A 654 24.14 -39.57 -20.94
CA GLY A 654 22.94 -40.07 -21.63
C GLY A 654 22.83 -41.59 -21.60
N GLU A 655 23.66 -42.26 -20.79
CA GLU A 655 23.61 -43.70 -20.56
C GLU A 655 22.71 -43.98 -19.34
N ARG A 656 22.17 -45.21 -19.25
CA ARG A 656 21.46 -45.62 -18.03
C ARG A 656 22.47 -45.61 -16.89
N GLY A 657 22.25 -44.75 -15.90
CA GLY A 657 23.12 -44.59 -14.76
C GLY A 657 22.90 -45.66 -13.68
N ASP A 658 23.03 -45.22 -12.44
CA ASP A 658 23.04 -45.97 -11.20
C ASP A 658 21.69 -45.91 -10.47
N LEU A 659 21.45 -46.89 -9.61
CA LEU A 659 20.33 -46.86 -8.67
C LEU A 659 20.89 -46.73 -7.27
N LEU A 660 20.57 -45.63 -6.59
CA LEU A 660 21.00 -45.35 -5.24
C LEU A 660 19.77 -45.27 -4.33
N SER A 661 19.87 -45.85 -3.14
CA SER A 661 18.82 -45.84 -2.13
C SER A 661 19.49 -45.71 -0.77
N GLY A 662 19.25 -44.61 -0.05
CA GLY A 662 19.83 -44.33 1.27
C GLY A 662 19.39 -45.37 2.29
N GLY A 663 18.19 -45.24 2.84
CA GLY A 663 17.66 -46.17 3.83
C GLY A 663 17.03 -45.43 5.01
N GLU A 664 17.16 -45.99 6.22
CA GLU A 664 16.83 -45.24 7.43
C GLU A 664 18.08 -44.48 7.89
N GLY A 665 18.01 -43.17 8.19
CA GLY A 665 19.15 -42.36 8.64
C GLY A 665 19.37 -41.15 7.74
N ASP A 666 20.24 -40.23 8.18
CA ASP A 666 20.56 -39.01 7.44
C ASP A 666 21.69 -39.32 6.45
N ASP A 667 21.35 -39.62 5.20
CA ASP A 667 22.25 -40.18 4.19
C ASP A 667 22.81 -39.11 3.25
N ALA A 668 24.00 -39.37 2.69
CA ALA A 668 24.58 -38.53 1.63
C ALA A 668 24.79 -39.32 0.34
N ILE A 669 24.09 -38.91 -0.73
CA ILE A 669 23.97 -39.69 -1.97
C ILE A 669 24.44 -38.86 -3.17
N TYR A 670 25.27 -39.48 -4.03
CA TYR A 670 25.91 -38.81 -5.17
C TYR A 670 25.78 -39.66 -6.46
N GLY A 671 24.99 -39.21 -7.45
CA GLY A 671 24.67 -39.93 -8.70
C GLY A 671 25.71 -39.80 -9.83
N TRP A 672 26.44 -38.68 -9.88
CA TRP A 672 27.58 -38.44 -10.79
C TRP A 672 27.25 -37.97 -12.21
N SER A 673 27.20 -38.84 -13.22
CA SER A 673 27.07 -38.40 -14.63
C SER A 673 26.12 -39.27 -15.47
N GLY A 674 25.42 -40.20 -14.81
CA GLY A 674 24.48 -41.11 -15.42
C GLY A 674 23.09 -40.47 -15.54
N ASN A 675 22.14 -41.19 -16.13
CA ASN A 675 20.73 -40.93 -15.86
C ASN A 675 20.32 -41.85 -14.71
N ASP A 676 20.34 -41.31 -13.50
CA ASP A 676 20.30 -42.02 -12.23
C ASP A 676 18.87 -42.14 -11.69
N LEU A 677 18.67 -43.11 -10.80
CA LEU A 677 17.46 -43.26 -10.00
C LEU A 677 17.86 -43.24 -8.53
N ILE A 678 17.51 -42.16 -7.85
CA ILE A 678 17.97 -41.90 -6.49
C ILE A 678 16.75 -41.81 -5.56
N GLY A 679 16.86 -42.43 -4.38
CA GLY A 679 16.01 -42.03 -3.27
C GLY A 679 16.73 -42.08 -1.93
N GLY A 680 16.45 -41.10 -1.08
CA GLY A 680 16.95 -40.97 0.28
C GLY A 680 16.32 -42.00 1.22
N ASP A 681 14.98 -42.11 1.20
CA ASP A 681 14.13 -42.97 2.05
C ASP A 681 13.73 -42.26 3.36
N ALA A 682 14.29 -42.53 4.54
CA ALA A 682 13.82 -41.91 5.78
C ALA A 682 14.95 -41.23 6.54
N GLY A 683 14.84 -39.95 6.85
CA GLY A 683 15.88 -39.16 7.51
C GLY A 683 16.03 -37.82 6.80
N ASP A 684 16.93 -36.97 7.29
CA ASP A 684 17.24 -35.69 6.63
C ASP A 684 18.40 -35.95 5.65
N ASP A 685 18.09 -36.20 4.38
CA ASP A 685 19.05 -36.67 3.38
C ASP A 685 19.69 -35.54 2.56
N THR A 686 20.96 -35.70 2.18
CA THR A 686 21.63 -34.83 1.21
C THR A 686 21.89 -35.56 -0.10
N ILE A 687 21.27 -35.11 -1.18
CA ILE A 687 21.31 -35.74 -2.49
C ILE A 687 21.95 -34.81 -3.51
N GLN A 688 22.90 -35.34 -4.30
CA GLN A 688 23.38 -34.73 -5.52
C GLN A 688 23.13 -35.69 -6.69
N GLY A 689 22.26 -35.34 -7.63
CA GLY A 689 22.04 -36.07 -8.89
C GLY A 689 23.33 -36.14 -9.69
N GLY A 690 23.85 -34.98 -10.07
CA GLY A 690 25.10 -34.87 -10.80
C GLY A 690 24.85 -34.34 -12.19
N ALA A 691 25.11 -35.11 -13.24
CA ALA A 691 24.84 -34.69 -14.60
C ALA A 691 24.11 -35.80 -15.38
N GLY A 692 23.19 -35.45 -16.26
CA GLY A 692 22.31 -36.39 -16.96
C GLY A 692 20.92 -36.42 -16.35
N ASP A 693 19.94 -36.84 -17.14
CA ASP A 693 18.52 -36.74 -16.74
C ASP A 693 18.18 -37.72 -15.59
N ASP A 694 18.15 -37.22 -14.37
CA ASP A 694 18.02 -37.96 -13.12
C ASP A 694 16.59 -38.03 -12.59
N ASN A 695 16.27 -39.09 -11.87
CA ASN A 695 14.96 -39.24 -11.24
C ASN A 695 15.18 -39.39 -9.75
N ILE A 696 14.92 -38.32 -9.02
CA ILE A 696 15.18 -38.19 -7.60
C ILE A 696 13.85 -38.24 -6.86
N ARG A 697 13.81 -39.03 -5.79
CA ARG A 697 12.72 -39.01 -4.81
C ARG A 697 13.32 -39.04 -3.43
N SER A 698 13.41 -37.91 -2.75
CA SER A 698 14.22 -37.82 -1.53
C SER A 698 13.66 -38.74 -0.43
N ASP A 699 12.35 -38.75 -0.14
CA ASP A 699 11.78 -39.79 0.76
C ASP A 699 11.45 -41.15 0.08
N GLY A 700 11.94 -41.33 -1.14
CA GLY A 700 11.51 -42.39 -2.04
C GLY A 700 12.13 -43.75 -1.75
N LYS A 701 11.34 -44.70 -1.24
CA LYS A 701 11.82 -46.09 -1.06
C LYS A 701 11.82 -46.91 -2.37
N PHE A 702 13.01 -47.24 -2.87
CA PHE A 702 13.19 -48.10 -4.04
C PHE A 702 13.62 -49.55 -3.72
N SER A 703 12.97 -50.52 -4.37
CA SER A 703 13.41 -51.92 -4.32
C SER A 703 13.41 -52.58 -5.70
N ILE A 704 14.47 -53.32 -6.03
CA ILE A 704 14.55 -54.07 -7.30
C ILE A 704 14.40 -55.59 -7.11
N SER A 705 13.79 -56.24 -8.09
CA SER A 705 13.85 -57.70 -8.23
C SER A 705 15.23 -58.13 -8.76
N ALA A 706 15.93 -59.00 -8.01
CA ALA A 706 17.29 -59.42 -8.34
C ALA A 706 17.45 -59.87 -9.81
N ASN A 707 18.45 -59.30 -10.50
CA ASN A 707 18.87 -59.55 -11.90
C ASN A 707 18.00 -58.95 -13.01
N SER A 708 17.25 -57.88 -12.72
CA SER A 708 16.49 -57.14 -13.74
C SER A 708 17.20 -55.84 -14.14
N SER A 709 17.26 -55.56 -15.44
CA SER A 709 17.61 -54.20 -15.92
C SER A 709 16.43 -53.28 -15.59
N TRP A 710 16.72 -52.16 -14.93
CA TRP A 710 15.73 -51.14 -14.61
C TRP A 710 15.73 -50.05 -15.69
N SER A 711 14.65 -49.28 -15.73
CA SER A 711 14.53 -48.05 -16.51
C SER A 711 13.36 -47.23 -15.95
N VAL A 712 13.46 -45.92 -16.03
CA VAL A 712 12.34 -45.00 -15.79
C VAL A 712 11.78 -44.56 -17.14
N ASN A 713 10.46 -44.59 -17.31
CA ASN A 713 9.81 -43.91 -18.42
C ASN A 713 9.06 -42.71 -17.86
N ARG A 714 9.47 -41.52 -18.27
CA ARG A 714 8.77 -40.26 -18.01
C ARG A 714 7.69 -40.06 -19.07
N SER A 715 6.51 -39.63 -18.66
CA SER A 715 5.40 -39.31 -19.56
C SER A 715 4.60 -38.14 -19.01
N LEU A 716 4.40 -37.14 -19.86
CA LEU A 716 3.45 -36.06 -19.63
C LEU A 716 2.09 -36.47 -20.23
N VAL A 717 1.03 -36.41 -19.42
CA VAL A 717 -0.34 -36.64 -19.86
C VAL A 717 -1.16 -35.41 -19.56
N VAL A 718 -1.66 -34.72 -20.59
CA VAL A 718 -2.54 -33.54 -20.39
C VAL A 718 -4.01 -33.99 -20.45
N GLU A 719 -4.79 -33.76 -19.38
CA GLU A 719 -6.22 -34.08 -19.29
C GLU A 719 -7.06 -32.86 -18.80
N GLY A 720 -7.35 -31.90 -19.69
CA GLY A 720 -8.04 -30.65 -19.31
C GLY A 720 -7.03 -29.53 -19.19
N GLU A 721 -7.11 -28.71 -18.14
CA GLU A 721 -6.01 -27.82 -17.70
C GLU A 721 -4.88 -28.60 -17.00
N VAL A 722 -5.13 -29.77 -16.40
CA VAL A 722 -4.09 -30.51 -15.63
C VAL A 722 -3.07 -31.21 -16.53
N THR A 723 -1.79 -30.94 -16.28
CA THR A 723 -0.64 -31.70 -16.77
C THR A 723 -0.18 -32.74 -15.75
N TRP A 724 -0.12 -34.01 -16.15
CA TRP A 724 0.30 -35.09 -15.27
C TRP A 724 1.73 -35.51 -15.59
N TYR A 725 2.64 -35.32 -14.63
CA TYR A 725 3.99 -35.86 -14.65
C TYR A 725 3.98 -37.28 -14.09
N THR A 726 4.14 -38.27 -14.96
CA THR A 726 4.05 -39.68 -14.57
C THR A 726 5.34 -40.43 -14.85
N THR A 727 5.87 -41.09 -13.82
CA THR A 727 7.00 -42.01 -13.93
C THR A 727 6.51 -43.47 -13.91
N GLU A 728 6.91 -44.26 -14.91
CA GLU A 728 6.74 -45.71 -14.90
C GLU A 728 8.09 -46.40 -14.64
N TYR A 729 8.25 -46.90 -13.42
CA TYR A 729 9.40 -47.69 -12.98
C TYR A 729 9.33 -49.13 -13.51
N VAL A 730 10.22 -49.50 -14.43
CA VAL A 730 10.24 -50.85 -15.03
C VAL A 730 11.21 -51.77 -14.30
N ALA A 731 10.69 -52.89 -13.81
CA ALA A 731 11.43 -53.95 -13.12
C ALA A 731 12.09 -53.58 -11.77
N THR A 732 11.90 -52.34 -11.33
CA THR A 732 11.92 -51.83 -9.95
C THR A 732 10.48 -51.72 -9.43
N GLY A 733 10.33 -51.57 -8.11
CA GLY A 733 9.05 -51.25 -7.48
C GLY A 733 9.26 -50.17 -6.44
N TRP A 734 8.67 -49.00 -6.68
CA TRP A 734 8.38 -48.00 -5.65
C TRP A 734 7.52 -48.66 -4.57
N GLN A 735 7.97 -48.56 -3.32
CA GLN A 735 7.30 -49.20 -2.18
C GLN A 735 6.31 -48.24 -1.48
N GLY A 736 6.25 -46.98 -1.92
CA GLY A 736 5.62 -45.86 -1.22
C GLY A 736 6.67 -44.99 -0.55
N ASP A 737 6.16 -43.96 0.12
CA ASP A 737 6.92 -42.95 0.86
C ASP A 737 7.40 -43.54 2.21
N ALA A 738 8.43 -42.94 2.80
CA ALA A 738 8.93 -43.35 4.10
C ALA A 738 7.92 -43.11 5.24
N GLU A 739 8.06 -43.86 6.35
CA GLU A 739 7.20 -43.66 7.54
C GLU A 739 7.72 -42.55 8.48
N GLU A 740 8.97 -42.11 8.29
CA GLU A 740 9.71 -41.09 9.05
C GLU A 740 10.51 -40.21 8.06
N ALA A 741 9.78 -39.62 7.11
CA ALA A 741 10.31 -38.64 6.16
C ALA A 741 10.87 -37.40 6.89
N GLY A 742 11.93 -36.80 6.32
CA GLY A 742 12.73 -35.75 6.95
C GLY A 742 12.92 -34.55 6.03
N ASP A 743 13.62 -33.54 6.51
CA ASP A 743 13.87 -32.30 5.76
C ASP A 743 15.10 -32.52 4.87
N ASP A 744 14.89 -32.66 3.56
CA ASP A 744 15.91 -33.07 2.61
C ASP A 744 16.60 -31.90 1.90
N ILE A 745 17.82 -32.15 1.41
CA ILE A 745 18.59 -31.21 0.59
C ILE A 745 18.96 -31.89 -0.72
N VAL A 746 18.43 -31.39 -1.83
CA VAL A 746 18.59 -31.98 -3.15
C VAL A 746 19.25 -31.00 -4.10
N PHE A 747 20.30 -31.44 -4.77
CA PHE A 747 20.93 -30.77 -5.91
C PHE A 747 20.76 -31.67 -7.14
N GLY A 748 19.93 -31.30 -8.11
CA GLY A 748 19.73 -32.04 -9.36
C GLY A 748 21.04 -32.07 -10.16
N GLY A 749 21.49 -30.88 -10.58
CA GLY A 749 22.77 -30.68 -11.23
C GLY A 749 22.59 -30.26 -12.69
N ALA A 750 23.12 -30.99 -13.66
CA ALA A 750 22.97 -30.62 -15.07
C ALA A 750 22.20 -31.68 -15.86
N GLY A 751 21.17 -31.31 -16.60
CA GLY A 751 20.32 -32.23 -17.36
C GLY A 751 18.88 -32.16 -16.91
N GLU A 752 17.94 -32.68 -17.71
CA GLU A 752 16.50 -32.55 -17.40
C GLU A 752 16.14 -33.48 -16.22
N ASP A 753 16.07 -32.97 -15.00
CA ASP A 753 15.88 -33.73 -13.77
C ASP A 753 14.42 -33.73 -13.31
N TRP A 754 13.99 -34.87 -12.75
CA TRP A 754 12.65 -35.03 -12.17
C TRP A 754 12.79 -35.33 -10.69
N ILE A 755 12.45 -34.35 -9.86
CA ILE A 755 12.65 -34.33 -8.41
C ILE A 755 11.28 -34.30 -7.71
N PHE A 756 11.11 -35.15 -6.69
CA PHE A 756 9.90 -35.18 -5.86
C PHE A 756 10.34 -35.38 -4.41
N THR A 757 10.15 -34.41 -3.53
CA THR A 757 10.75 -34.51 -2.20
C THR A 757 9.86 -35.25 -1.20
N GLN A 758 8.57 -34.89 -1.08
CA GLN A 758 7.47 -35.58 -0.39
C GLN A 758 7.03 -35.01 0.97
N ASP A 759 7.56 -35.44 2.11
CA ASP A 759 7.07 -35.04 3.44
C ASP A 759 8.25 -34.39 4.19
N GLY A 760 8.29 -33.07 4.37
CA GLY A 760 9.40 -32.40 5.04
C GLY A 760 9.51 -30.95 4.60
N ASP A 761 10.28 -30.12 5.31
CA ASP A 761 10.59 -28.76 4.85
C ASP A 761 11.89 -28.80 4.03
N ASP A 762 11.74 -29.08 2.73
CA ASP A 762 12.82 -29.48 1.84
C ASP A 762 13.53 -28.30 1.16
N TYR A 763 14.76 -28.53 0.72
CA TYR A 763 15.51 -27.61 -0.12
C TYR A 763 15.93 -28.28 -1.42
N VAL A 764 15.55 -27.70 -2.55
CA VAL A 764 15.89 -28.19 -3.89
C VAL A 764 16.57 -27.09 -4.69
N ASP A 765 17.73 -27.42 -5.25
CA ASP A 765 18.37 -26.73 -6.36
C ASP A 765 18.35 -27.68 -7.56
N ALA A 766 17.51 -27.39 -8.54
CA ALA A 766 17.29 -28.25 -9.70
C ALA A 766 18.50 -28.22 -10.63
N GLY A 767 18.99 -27.01 -10.93
CA GLY A 767 20.28 -26.78 -11.56
C GLY A 767 20.13 -26.28 -13.00
N ALA A 768 20.93 -26.80 -13.92
CA ALA A 768 20.88 -26.34 -15.30
C ALA A 768 20.09 -27.31 -16.19
N ASP A 769 19.41 -26.76 -17.20
CA ASP A 769 18.47 -27.41 -18.11
C ASP A 769 17.04 -27.52 -17.53
N ASN A 770 16.09 -28.00 -18.33
CA ASN A 770 14.67 -27.95 -18.02
C ASN A 770 14.24 -29.04 -17.02
N ASP A 771 13.98 -28.62 -15.79
CA ASP A 771 13.71 -29.49 -14.66
C ASP A 771 12.22 -29.56 -14.28
N VAL A 772 11.88 -30.56 -13.48
CA VAL A 772 10.54 -30.77 -12.92
C VAL A 772 10.69 -31.08 -11.44
N VAL A 773 10.20 -30.19 -10.60
CA VAL A 773 10.28 -30.31 -9.13
C VAL A 773 8.90 -30.25 -8.51
N PHE A 774 8.67 -31.10 -7.51
CA PHE A 774 7.53 -31.06 -6.61
C PHE A 774 8.06 -31.17 -5.17
N GLY A 775 7.81 -30.15 -4.35
CA GLY A 775 8.11 -30.19 -2.90
C GLY A 775 7.16 -31.15 -2.17
N GLU A 776 5.87 -31.00 -2.44
CA GLU A 776 4.77 -31.70 -1.77
C GLU A 776 4.56 -31.17 -0.34
N TYR A 777 4.49 -32.00 0.69
CA TYR A 777 4.10 -31.47 2.01
C TYR A 777 5.27 -30.82 2.75
N GLY A 778 5.04 -29.60 3.22
CA GLY A 778 5.95 -28.90 4.10
C GLY A 778 6.07 -27.47 3.62
N ASN A 779 6.98 -26.72 4.23
CA ASN A 779 7.38 -25.42 3.71
C ASN A 779 8.68 -25.61 2.92
N ASP A 780 8.55 -25.72 1.61
CA ASP A 780 9.62 -26.12 0.71
C ASP A 780 10.32 -24.92 0.08
N ILE A 781 11.59 -25.10 -0.28
CA ILE A 781 12.38 -24.12 -1.02
C ILE A 781 12.85 -24.77 -2.31
N ILE A 782 12.45 -24.23 -3.45
CA ILE A 782 12.73 -24.79 -4.76
C ILE A 782 13.37 -23.73 -5.66
N LEU A 783 14.57 -24.02 -6.17
CA LEU A 783 15.31 -23.18 -7.10
C LEU A 783 15.47 -23.92 -8.44
N GLY A 784 14.89 -23.40 -9.52
CA GLY A 784 15.04 -23.88 -10.89
C GLY A 784 16.44 -23.61 -11.44
N GLN A 785 16.98 -22.41 -11.17
CA GLN A 785 18.26 -21.88 -11.63
C GLN A 785 18.28 -21.52 -13.12
N GLY A 786 18.43 -22.46 -14.05
CA GLY A 786 18.57 -22.09 -15.45
C GLY A 786 18.09 -23.15 -16.41
N GLY A 787 17.00 -22.91 -17.10
CA GLY A 787 16.23 -23.91 -17.85
C GLY A 787 14.84 -23.36 -18.08
N ASP A 788 14.01 -23.97 -18.94
CA ASP A 788 12.56 -23.69 -18.84
C ASP A 788 11.98 -24.75 -17.89
N ASP A 789 11.81 -24.39 -16.63
CA ASP A 789 11.55 -25.28 -15.50
C ASP A 789 10.06 -25.38 -15.14
N PHE A 790 9.68 -26.48 -14.49
CA PHE A 790 8.38 -26.64 -13.86
C PHE A 790 8.58 -26.88 -12.37
N LEU A 791 8.17 -25.93 -11.54
CA LEU A 791 8.35 -25.96 -10.10
C LEU A 791 6.97 -25.92 -9.45
N SER A 792 6.70 -26.86 -8.56
CA SER A 792 5.50 -26.84 -7.75
C SER A 792 5.90 -26.99 -6.30
N GLY A 793 5.50 -26.02 -5.46
CA GLY A 793 5.72 -26.08 -4.02
C GLY A 793 5.09 -27.36 -3.51
N ASP A 794 3.81 -27.51 -3.86
CA ASP A 794 3.05 -28.67 -3.47
C ASP A 794 2.59 -29.60 -4.59
N ASN A 795 1.92 -30.69 -4.20
CA ASN A 795 1.23 -31.55 -5.14
C ASN A 795 -0.28 -31.51 -4.88
N ILE A 796 -1.02 -30.94 -5.82
CA ILE A 796 -2.49 -30.87 -5.80
C ILE A 796 -3.24 -32.16 -5.40
N PHE A 797 -2.67 -33.35 -5.60
CA PHE A 797 -3.32 -34.62 -5.25
C PHE A 797 -3.13 -35.04 -3.80
N THR A 798 -2.34 -34.28 -3.04
CA THR A 798 -2.11 -34.49 -1.62
C THR A 798 -3.21 -33.80 -0.79
N ASP A 799 -3.13 -33.91 0.54
CA ASP A 799 -4.11 -33.29 1.44
C ASP A 799 -3.76 -31.81 1.63
N ALA A 800 -4.52 -30.91 1.00
CA ALA A 800 -4.34 -29.45 1.08
C ALA A 800 -4.39 -28.83 2.49
N THR A 801 -4.58 -29.61 3.55
CA THR A 801 -4.40 -29.15 4.95
C THR A 801 -3.00 -29.37 5.50
N LYS A 802 -2.14 -29.98 4.68
CA LYS A 802 -0.73 -30.27 4.95
C LYS A 802 0.16 -29.60 3.91
N HIS A 803 -0.44 -28.81 3.01
CA HIS A 803 0.29 -27.87 2.19
C HIS A 803 0.87 -26.80 3.10
N GLY A 804 2.08 -26.34 2.79
CA GLY A 804 2.80 -25.34 3.57
C GLY A 804 3.05 -24.08 2.77
N ASN A 805 3.82 -23.18 3.38
CA ASN A 805 4.21 -21.92 2.77
C ASN A 805 5.53 -22.14 2.04
N ASP A 806 5.46 -22.15 0.72
CA ASP A 806 6.55 -22.56 -0.16
C ASP A 806 7.26 -21.34 -0.76
N TYR A 807 8.54 -21.54 -1.09
CA TYR A 807 9.35 -20.59 -1.81
C TYR A 807 9.84 -21.21 -3.13
N LEU A 808 9.51 -20.56 -4.26
CA LEU A 808 9.87 -21.01 -5.60
C LEU A 808 10.60 -19.89 -6.36
N ASP A 809 11.69 -20.25 -7.04
CA ASP A 809 12.49 -19.36 -7.89
C ASP A 809 12.81 -20.04 -9.21
N GLY A 810 12.28 -19.54 -10.33
CA GLY A 810 12.51 -20.08 -11.68
C GLY A 810 13.96 -19.89 -12.12
N GLY A 811 14.45 -18.66 -12.05
CA GLY A 811 15.81 -18.30 -12.41
C GLY A 811 15.91 -17.79 -13.85
N GLU A 812 16.82 -18.33 -14.67
CA GLU A 812 16.92 -17.98 -16.09
C GLU A 812 16.09 -18.96 -16.95
N GLY A 813 15.04 -18.50 -17.64
CA GLY A 813 14.34 -19.34 -18.59
C GLY A 813 12.97 -18.89 -19.05
N ASN A 814 11.99 -19.77 -18.93
CA ASN A 814 10.56 -19.50 -19.16
C ASN A 814 9.85 -20.52 -18.27
N ASP A 815 9.69 -20.15 -17.02
CA ASP A 815 9.42 -21.09 -15.94
C ASP A 815 7.93 -21.15 -15.62
N ASP A 816 7.47 -22.29 -15.12
CA ASP A 816 6.09 -22.54 -14.72
C ASP A 816 6.10 -22.90 -13.23
N LEU A 817 5.69 -21.94 -12.40
CA LEU A 817 5.73 -21.98 -10.93
C LEU A 817 4.31 -22.06 -10.38
N THR A 818 4.08 -22.98 -9.44
CA THR A 818 2.80 -23.09 -8.71
C THR A 818 3.02 -23.33 -7.23
N GLY A 819 2.62 -22.40 -6.36
CA GLY A 819 2.71 -22.54 -4.90
C GLY A 819 1.79 -23.64 -4.38
N ASN A 820 0.52 -23.55 -4.76
CA ASN A 820 -0.63 -24.42 -4.49
C ASN A 820 -1.54 -23.91 -3.37
N ALA A 821 -1.17 -24.05 -2.10
CA ALA A 821 -1.97 -23.56 -0.98
C ALA A 821 -1.05 -23.28 0.18
N GLY A 822 -1.28 -22.17 0.86
CA GLY A 822 -0.28 -21.63 1.78
C GLY A 822 -0.11 -20.16 1.46
N ASP A 823 0.64 -19.44 2.29
CA ASP A 823 1.11 -18.11 1.93
C ASP A 823 2.45 -18.30 1.20
N ASP A 824 2.45 -18.34 -0.13
CA ASP A 824 3.59 -18.76 -0.95
C ASP A 824 4.38 -17.56 -1.52
N ILE A 825 5.66 -17.78 -1.83
CA ILE A 825 6.53 -16.80 -2.49
C ILE A 825 7.06 -17.38 -3.80
N LEU A 826 6.68 -16.78 -4.92
CA LEU A 826 7.06 -17.22 -6.27
C LEU A 826 7.83 -16.12 -7.00
N ILE A 827 8.98 -16.47 -7.58
CA ILE A 827 9.85 -15.57 -8.33
C ILE A 827 10.14 -16.18 -9.71
N GLY A 828 9.75 -15.51 -10.79
CA GLY A 828 10.01 -15.97 -12.16
C GLY A 828 11.49 -15.85 -12.49
N GLY A 829 12.01 -14.62 -12.46
CA GLY A 829 13.40 -14.32 -12.69
C GLY A 829 13.61 -13.64 -14.04
N ALA A 830 14.32 -14.29 -14.95
CA ALA A 830 14.58 -13.77 -16.29
C ALA A 830 13.99 -14.71 -17.33
N GLY A 831 12.98 -14.28 -18.06
CA GLY A 831 12.22 -15.20 -18.88
C GLY A 831 10.82 -14.71 -19.15
N THR A 832 10.06 -15.44 -19.97
CA THR A 832 8.60 -15.27 -19.95
C THR A 832 8.06 -16.37 -19.06
N ASP A 833 7.78 -16.02 -17.83
CA ASP A 833 7.44 -16.93 -16.75
C ASP A 833 5.93 -16.94 -16.49
N VAL A 834 5.44 -18.04 -15.92
CA VAL A 834 4.05 -18.22 -15.47
C VAL A 834 4.09 -18.57 -13.99
N LEU A 835 3.48 -17.72 -13.17
CA LEU A 835 3.41 -17.88 -11.72
C LEU A 835 1.94 -18.00 -11.30
N GLU A 836 1.60 -19.07 -10.60
CA GLU A 836 0.29 -19.26 -9.95
C GLU A 836 0.52 -19.40 -8.44
N GLY A 837 0.07 -18.43 -7.64
CA GLY A 837 0.16 -18.48 -6.17
C GLY A 837 -0.52 -19.75 -5.66
N ASP A 838 -1.82 -19.87 -5.90
CA ASP A 838 -2.54 -21.13 -5.71
C ASP A 838 -2.81 -21.92 -6.99
N ASP A 839 -3.04 -23.24 -6.85
CA ASP A 839 -3.58 -24.05 -7.94
C ASP A 839 -5.11 -23.83 -8.05
N GLY A 840 -5.58 -23.34 -9.20
CA GLY A 840 -6.99 -23.03 -9.44
C GLY A 840 -8.00 -24.19 -9.33
N LEU A 841 -7.55 -25.44 -9.15
CA LEU A 841 -8.41 -26.61 -8.89
C LEU A 841 -8.61 -26.90 -7.40
N LEU A 842 -7.84 -26.24 -6.54
CA LEU A 842 -8.07 -26.24 -5.11
C LEU A 842 -9.36 -25.50 -4.79
N SER A 843 -9.80 -25.66 -3.54
CA SER A 843 -10.98 -24.95 -3.09
C SER A 843 -10.50 -23.62 -2.53
N GLY A 844 -11.11 -22.50 -2.93
CA GLY A 844 -10.83 -21.14 -2.44
C GLY A 844 -10.74 -20.90 -0.92
N GLN A 845 -10.93 -21.90 -0.07
CA GLN A 845 -10.65 -21.82 1.38
C GLN A 845 -9.20 -22.20 1.76
N PHE A 846 -8.41 -22.58 0.76
CA PHE A 846 -6.99 -22.92 0.80
C PHE A 846 -6.23 -22.00 -0.16
N HIS A 847 -6.87 -20.87 -0.48
CA HIS A 847 -6.29 -19.83 -1.27
C HIS A 847 -6.01 -18.75 -0.25
N ASP A 848 -4.76 -18.64 0.13
CA ASP A 848 -4.25 -17.82 1.22
C ASP A 848 -3.47 -16.64 0.60
N ASP A 849 -2.65 -15.87 1.33
CA ASP A 849 -2.13 -14.59 0.79
C ASP A 849 -0.72 -14.78 0.18
N ASP A 850 -0.56 -14.59 -1.13
CA ASP A 850 0.69 -14.91 -1.86
C ASP A 850 1.55 -13.70 -2.26
N TYR A 851 2.85 -13.92 -2.47
CA TYR A 851 3.78 -12.97 -3.08
C TYR A 851 4.34 -13.51 -4.40
N LEU A 852 4.11 -12.79 -5.50
CA LEU A 852 4.57 -13.15 -6.84
C LEU A 852 5.41 -12.00 -7.44
N ASP A 853 6.54 -12.35 -8.07
CA ASP A 853 7.41 -11.40 -8.77
C ASP A 853 7.89 -12.01 -10.09
N GLY A 854 7.44 -11.45 -11.22
CA GLY A 854 7.77 -11.94 -12.56
C GLY A 854 9.24 -11.73 -12.89
N GLY A 855 9.72 -10.51 -12.71
CA GLY A 855 11.12 -10.16 -12.84
C GLY A 855 11.41 -9.43 -14.15
N ALA A 856 11.90 -10.11 -15.17
CA ALA A 856 12.28 -9.49 -16.43
C ALA A 856 11.82 -10.29 -17.65
N ASP A 857 11.44 -9.55 -18.70
CA ASP A 857 10.72 -9.99 -19.90
C ASP A 857 9.18 -10.09 -19.65
N ASP A 858 8.40 -10.59 -20.61
CA ASP A 858 6.92 -10.50 -20.55
C ASP A 858 6.33 -11.68 -19.73
N ASP A 859 5.78 -11.44 -18.54
CA ASP A 859 5.35 -12.49 -17.57
C ASP A 859 3.83 -12.61 -17.38
N GLU A 860 3.37 -13.74 -16.79
CA GLU A 860 1.98 -14.01 -16.44
C GLU A 860 1.85 -14.47 -14.98
N LEU A 861 1.25 -13.64 -14.12
CA LEU A 861 1.11 -13.85 -12.67
C LEU A 861 -0.37 -13.97 -12.27
N HIS A 862 -0.71 -14.98 -11.47
CA HIS A 862 -2.06 -15.23 -10.95
C HIS A 862 -2.02 -15.51 -9.45
N GLY A 863 -2.58 -14.62 -8.62
CA GLY A 863 -2.78 -14.89 -7.19
C GLY A 863 -3.88 -15.93 -6.92
N GLN A 864 -4.93 -15.93 -7.76
CA GLN A 864 -6.16 -16.71 -7.66
C GLN A 864 -7.16 -16.22 -6.62
N GLY A 865 -6.80 -16.13 -5.35
CA GLY A 865 -7.64 -15.49 -4.34
C GLY A 865 -6.96 -15.53 -2.99
N GLY A 866 -7.46 -14.78 -2.04
CA GLY A 866 -6.54 -14.30 -1.00
C GLY A 866 -6.25 -12.84 -1.27
N SER A 867 -5.43 -12.21 -0.43
CA SER A 867 -5.01 -10.81 -0.62
C SER A 867 -3.55 -10.81 -1.06
N ASP A 868 -3.35 -10.85 -2.38
CA ASP A 868 -2.08 -11.20 -2.99
C ASP A 868 -1.25 -9.96 -3.31
N THR A 869 0.07 -10.15 -3.45
CA THR A 869 1.03 -9.11 -3.85
C THR A 869 1.77 -9.56 -5.10
N LEU A 870 1.53 -8.90 -6.23
CA LEU A 870 2.08 -9.24 -7.54
C LEU A 870 2.92 -8.09 -8.11
N TYR A 871 4.16 -8.38 -8.52
CA TYR A 871 5.05 -7.46 -9.25
C TYR A 871 5.36 -8.02 -10.63
N GLY A 872 5.09 -7.26 -11.69
CA GLY A 872 5.40 -7.64 -13.08
C GLY A 872 6.90 -7.56 -13.35
N GLY A 873 7.47 -6.36 -13.15
CA GLY A 873 8.89 -6.11 -13.35
C GLY A 873 9.17 -5.41 -14.69
N ASP A 874 10.32 -5.69 -15.31
CA ASP A 874 10.67 -5.15 -16.63
C ASP A 874 9.99 -5.99 -17.73
N GLY A 875 8.89 -5.57 -18.35
CA GLY A 875 8.13 -6.51 -19.17
C GLY A 875 7.02 -5.95 -20.05
N ASN A 876 6.03 -6.77 -20.34
CA ASN A 876 4.69 -6.39 -20.79
C ASN A 876 3.78 -7.45 -20.20
N ASP A 877 3.46 -7.27 -18.93
CA ASP A 877 3.09 -8.35 -18.04
C ASP A 877 1.58 -8.47 -17.91
N GLN A 878 1.14 -9.64 -17.47
CA GLN A 878 -0.25 -9.91 -17.13
C GLN A 878 -0.34 -10.30 -15.67
N LEU A 879 -0.95 -9.45 -14.86
CA LEU A 879 -1.15 -9.70 -13.43
C LEU A 879 -2.64 -9.86 -13.16
N ILE A 880 -3.01 -10.94 -12.47
CA ILE A 880 -4.38 -11.25 -12.08
C ILE A 880 -4.35 -11.53 -10.58
N GLY A 881 -4.94 -10.66 -9.76
CA GLY A 881 -5.14 -10.91 -8.33
C GLY A 881 -6.07 -12.10 -8.15
N ASP A 882 -7.35 -11.95 -8.48
CA ASP A 882 -8.31 -13.04 -8.35
C ASP A 882 -8.73 -13.74 -9.65
N SER A 883 -8.89 -15.05 -9.51
CA SER A 883 -9.48 -15.93 -10.50
C SER A 883 -11.01 -15.82 -10.55
N SER A 884 -11.52 -15.49 -11.74
CA SER A 884 -12.96 -15.48 -12.03
C SER A 884 -13.67 -16.84 -11.87
N GLU A 885 -12.92 -17.94 -11.75
CA GLU A 885 -13.46 -19.28 -11.54
C GLU A 885 -13.78 -19.58 -10.06
N ILE A 886 -13.23 -18.78 -9.15
CA ILE A 886 -13.42 -18.89 -7.71
C ILE A 886 -14.67 -18.12 -7.29
N ALA A 887 -15.25 -18.50 -6.15
CA ALA A 887 -16.39 -17.77 -5.62
C ALA A 887 -15.92 -16.46 -4.97
N GLY A 888 -16.50 -15.33 -5.38
CA GLY A 888 -16.23 -13.96 -4.87
C GLY A 888 -16.16 -13.74 -3.35
N ASN A 889 -16.49 -14.72 -2.52
CA ASN A 889 -16.28 -14.64 -1.08
C ASN A 889 -14.87 -15.09 -0.62
N TYR A 890 -14.05 -15.52 -1.56
CA TYR A 890 -12.66 -15.90 -1.38
C TYR A 890 -11.71 -14.94 -2.09
N HIS A 891 -12.27 -13.93 -2.76
CA HIS A 891 -11.51 -12.83 -3.31
C HIS A 891 -11.04 -11.92 -2.18
N GLY A 892 -9.79 -11.45 -2.22
CA GLY A 892 -9.20 -10.59 -1.20
C GLY A 892 -8.98 -9.17 -1.69
N ASP A 893 -8.14 -8.41 -0.99
CA ASP A 893 -7.82 -7.02 -1.36
C ASP A 893 -6.39 -7.03 -1.91
N ASP A 894 -6.21 -7.03 -3.23
CA ASP A 894 -4.92 -7.34 -3.88
C ASP A 894 -4.05 -6.10 -4.13
N PHE A 895 -2.73 -6.32 -4.22
CA PHE A 895 -1.73 -5.34 -4.65
C PHE A 895 -1.03 -5.82 -5.93
N LEU A 896 -1.15 -5.06 -7.02
CA LEU A 896 -0.53 -5.36 -8.31
C LEU A 896 0.30 -4.15 -8.76
N ASP A 897 1.56 -4.35 -9.13
CA ASP A 897 2.44 -3.33 -9.71
C ASP A 897 3.06 -3.86 -11.01
N GLY A 898 2.76 -3.22 -12.14
CA GLY A 898 3.32 -3.56 -13.46
C GLY A 898 4.78 -3.15 -13.62
N GLU A 899 5.25 -2.18 -12.82
CA GLU A 899 6.57 -1.56 -12.95
C GLU A 899 6.89 -0.97 -14.34
N GLY A 900 7.53 -1.72 -15.25
CA GLY A 900 8.06 -1.17 -16.48
C GLY A 900 7.66 -1.96 -17.71
N GLY A 901 6.61 -1.55 -18.41
CA GLY A 901 6.09 -2.31 -19.55
C GLY A 901 4.83 -1.72 -20.14
N ASP A 902 4.31 -2.28 -21.24
CA ASP A 902 2.90 -2.05 -21.60
C ASP A 902 2.06 -3.18 -20.94
N ASP A 903 1.66 -2.98 -19.68
CA ASP A 903 1.17 -4.05 -18.79
C ASP A 903 -0.36 -4.19 -18.78
N THR A 904 -0.84 -5.33 -18.27
CA THR A 904 -2.27 -5.59 -18.07
C THR A 904 -2.54 -6.16 -16.69
N LEU A 905 -3.22 -5.39 -15.85
CA LEU A 905 -3.51 -5.71 -14.46
C LEU A 905 -5.03 -5.89 -14.25
N TRP A 906 -5.40 -6.97 -13.57
CA TRP A 906 -6.76 -7.28 -13.14
C TRP A 906 -6.77 -7.56 -11.65
N GLY A 907 -7.40 -6.69 -10.84
CA GLY A 907 -7.55 -6.91 -9.40
C GLY A 907 -8.45 -8.11 -9.13
N GLY A 908 -9.74 -7.99 -9.44
CA GLY A 908 -10.66 -9.12 -9.39
C GLY A 908 -11.96 -8.78 -8.70
N GLY A 909 -12.04 -9.12 -7.41
CA GLY A 909 -13.06 -8.64 -6.49
C GLY A 909 -12.38 -8.25 -5.18
N GLY A 910 -13.10 -7.61 -4.27
CA GLY A 910 -12.44 -6.96 -3.13
C GLY A 910 -11.78 -5.65 -3.54
N ALA A 911 -11.11 -4.96 -2.61
CA ALA A 911 -10.67 -3.58 -2.81
C ALA A 911 -9.19 -3.52 -3.19
N ASP A 912 -8.93 -3.43 -4.49
CA ASP A 912 -7.60 -3.68 -5.05
C ASP A 912 -6.79 -2.39 -5.24
N THR A 913 -5.46 -2.54 -5.32
CA THR A 913 -4.51 -1.47 -5.61
C THR A 913 -3.63 -1.87 -6.79
N LEU A 914 -3.72 -1.14 -7.90
CA LEU A 914 -3.05 -1.43 -9.16
C LEU A 914 -2.19 -0.22 -9.58
N TYR A 915 -0.90 -0.45 -9.86
CA TYR A 915 0.02 0.52 -10.44
C TYR A 915 0.48 0.03 -11.83
N GLY A 916 0.32 0.85 -12.86
CA GLY A 916 0.79 0.56 -14.22
C GLY A 916 2.28 0.78 -14.38
N GLY A 917 2.76 1.94 -13.94
CA GLY A 917 4.18 2.27 -13.95
C GLY A 917 4.63 3.00 -15.23
N GLU A 918 5.69 2.55 -15.87
CA GLU A 918 6.17 3.12 -17.14
C GLU A 918 5.59 2.35 -18.36
N GLY A 919 4.61 2.90 -19.08
CA GLY A 919 4.27 2.40 -20.41
C GLY A 919 2.82 2.62 -20.85
N LYS A 920 2.17 1.62 -21.43
CA LYS A 920 0.80 1.79 -21.97
C LYS A 920 -0.11 0.75 -21.39
N ASP A 921 -0.59 1.06 -20.21
CA ASP A 921 -1.08 0.04 -19.32
C ASP A 921 -2.59 -0.10 -19.41
N GLN A 922 -3.06 -1.27 -19.01
CA GLN A 922 -4.47 -1.62 -18.91
C GLN A 922 -4.76 -2.12 -17.51
N LEU A 923 -5.35 -1.25 -16.70
CA LEU A 923 -5.72 -1.56 -15.32
C LEU A 923 -7.23 -1.73 -15.22
N VAL A 924 -7.65 -2.80 -14.58
CA VAL A 924 -9.05 -3.10 -14.29
C VAL A 924 -9.14 -3.53 -12.84
N GLY A 925 -9.77 -2.72 -11.98
CA GLY A 925 -9.99 -3.07 -10.58
C GLY A 925 -10.89 -4.29 -10.49
N ASP A 926 -12.16 -4.13 -10.89
CA ASP A 926 -13.13 -5.21 -10.84
C ASP A 926 -13.45 -5.87 -12.18
N ASN A 927 -13.73 -7.17 -12.10
CA ASN A 927 -13.85 -8.07 -13.25
C ASN A 927 -14.74 -7.54 -14.40
N GLY A 928 -14.12 -7.36 -15.57
CA GLY A 928 -14.75 -6.87 -16.81
C GLY A 928 -15.18 -7.96 -17.81
N SER A 929 -15.21 -9.24 -17.43
CA SER A 929 -15.36 -10.38 -18.35
C SER A 929 -16.79 -10.96 -18.47
N ASP A 930 -16.96 -12.01 -19.31
CA ASP A 930 -18.23 -12.57 -19.79
C ASP A 930 -19.13 -13.21 -18.69
N GLU A 931 -18.59 -13.44 -17.48
CA GLU A 931 -19.33 -13.91 -16.28
C GLU A 931 -19.14 -12.88 -15.15
N PRO A 932 -20.00 -11.85 -15.06
CA PRO A 932 -19.79 -10.74 -14.13
C PRO A 932 -19.85 -11.24 -12.67
N LEU A 933 -18.86 -10.81 -11.88
CA LEU A 933 -18.85 -10.92 -10.43
C LEU A 933 -20.14 -10.30 -9.86
N ASP A 934 -20.74 -10.90 -8.83
CA ASP A 934 -21.89 -10.29 -8.17
C ASP A 934 -21.42 -9.00 -7.50
N GLY A 935 -21.99 -7.85 -7.84
CA GLY A 935 -21.53 -6.51 -7.40
C GLY A 935 -21.48 -6.28 -5.88
N GLN A 936 -21.88 -7.26 -5.05
CA GLN A 936 -21.61 -7.25 -3.61
C GLN A 936 -20.17 -7.65 -3.23
N TYR A 937 -19.42 -8.23 -4.16
CA TYR A 937 -18.01 -8.62 -4.04
C TYR A 937 -17.10 -7.66 -4.80
N GLN A 938 -17.68 -6.67 -5.48
CA GLN A 938 -16.93 -5.59 -6.11
C GLN A 938 -16.43 -4.60 -5.07
N GLY A 939 -15.27 -4.07 -5.37
CA GLY A 939 -14.35 -3.36 -4.53
C GLY A 939 -14.63 -1.89 -4.36
N SER A 940 -13.54 -1.16 -4.21
CA SER A 940 -13.47 0.29 -4.24
C SER A 940 -11.99 0.53 -4.44
N ASP A 941 -11.62 0.62 -5.70
CA ASP A 941 -10.27 0.25 -6.13
C ASP A 941 -9.39 1.48 -6.30
N TYR A 942 -8.09 1.29 -6.24
CA TYR A 942 -7.09 2.32 -6.54
C TYR A 942 -6.29 1.91 -7.76
N LEU A 943 -6.35 2.71 -8.82
CA LEU A 943 -5.63 2.48 -10.08
C LEU A 943 -4.80 3.73 -10.40
N ASP A 944 -3.49 3.57 -10.59
CA ASP A 944 -2.59 4.62 -11.08
C ASP A 944 -1.89 4.14 -12.36
N GLY A 945 -2.09 4.85 -13.47
CA GLY A 945 -1.48 4.54 -14.76
C GLY A 945 0.00 4.93 -14.84
N GLY A 946 0.44 5.92 -14.08
CA GLY A 946 1.82 6.39 -14.12
C GLY A 946 2.15 7.24 -15.35
N ALA A 947 2.95 6.72 -16.26
CA ALA A 947 3.45 7.47 -17.42
C ALA A 947 3.09 6.78 -18.73
N ASP A 948 2.97 7.60 -19.80
CA ASP A 948 2.55 7.23 -21.16
C ASP A 948 1.02 7.09 -21.28
N ASP A 949 0.45 6.36 -22.27
CA ASP A 949 -1.00 6.54 -22.59
C ASP A 949 -1.82 5.34 -22.09
N ASP A 950 -2.56 5.51 -21.00
CA ASP A 950 -3.09 4.38 -20.21
C ASP A 950 -4.60 4.18 -20.33
N ARG A 951 -5.08 3.01 -19.88
CA ARG A 951 -6.50 2.67 -19.77
C ARG A 951 -6.83 2.11 -18.42
N LEU A 952 -7.60 2.86 -17.64
CA LEU A 952 -8.03 2.48 -16.31
C LEU A 952 -9.54 2.26 -16.28
N ARG A 953 -9.98 1.17 -15.62
CA ARG A 953 -11.38 0.90 -15.33
C ARG A 953 -11.54 0.46 -13.87
N GLY A 954 -12.31 1.21 -13.09
CA GLY A 954 -12.64 0.85 -11.70
C GLY A 954 -13.57 -0.35 -11.65
N GLY A 955 -14.84 -0.17 -12.01
CA GLY A 955 -15.80 -1.24 -12.19
C GLY A 955 -17.11 -0.99 -11.47
N GLY A 956 -17.22 -1.45 -10.23
CA GLY A 956 -18.28 -1.03 -9.32
C GLY A 956 -17.67 -0.84 -7.94
N GLY A 957 -18.36 -0.19 -7.02
CA GLY A 957 -17.66 0.41 -5.89
C GLY A 957 -17.37 1.86 -6.16
N ALA A 958 -16.82 2.58 -5.19
CA ALA A 958 -16.36 3.94 -5.44
C ALA A 958 -14.86 3.86 -5.70
N ASP A 959 -14.40 4.30 -6.86
CA ASP A 959 -13.03 4.00 -7.30
C ASP A 959 -12.17 5.26 -7.39
N THR A 960 -10.86 5.04 -7.41
CA THR A 960 -9.81 6.05 -7.58
C THR A 960 -8.99 5.72 -8.81
N LEU A 961 -9.02 6.57 -9.82
CA LEU A 961 -8.25 6.40 -11.04
C LEU A 961 -7.37 7.63 -11.26
N ILE A 962 -6.06 7.42 -11.42
CA ILE A 962 -5.07 8.46 -11.71
C ILE A 962 -4.40 8.10 -13.04
N GLY A 963 -4.52 8.96 -14.06
CA GLY A 963 -3.90 8.75 -15.38
C GLY A 963 -2.41 9.04 -15.36
N GLY A 964 -2.03 10.19 -14.79
CA GLY A 964 -0.63 10.57 -14.63
C GLY A 964 -0.14 11.43 -15.80
N ALA A 965 0.84 10.97 -16.56
CA ALA A 965 1.41 11.73 -17.67
C ALA A 965 1.19 11.04 -19.01
N GLY A 966 0.26 11.51 -19.83
CA GLY A 966 -0.25 10.67 -20.90
C GLY A 966 -1.25 11.30 -21.86
N ASN A 967 -2.12 10.46 -22.40
CA ASN A 967 -3.40 10.86 -22.99
C ASN A 967 -4.34 9.72 -22.64
N ASP A 968 -4.90 9.81 -21.44
CA ASP A 968 -5.37 8.64 -20.72
C ASP A 968 -6.86 8.43 -20.90
N TYR A 969 -7.29 7.19 -20.70
CA TYR A 969 -8.70 6.83 -20.71
C TYR A 969 -9.07 6.24 -19.36
N LEU A 970 -9.85 7.00 -18.59
CA LEU A 970 -10.31 6.61 -17.26
C LEU A 970 -11.81 6.37 -17.30
N GLN A 971 -12.24 5.24 -16.75
CA GLN A 971 -13.65 4.88 -16.61
C GLN A 971 -13.92 4.41 -15.18
N GLY A 972 -14.68 5.19 -14.40
CA GLY A 972 -15.10 4.83 -13.04
C GLY A 972 -15.95 3.56 -13.06
N ASP A 973 -17.20 3.65 -13.52
CA ASP A 973 -18.12 2.52 -13.52
C ASP A 973 -18.25 1.77 -14.87
N PHE A 974 -18.73 0.53 -14.81
CA PHE A 974 -19.04 -0.26 -16.01
C PHE A 974 -20.29 0.27 -16.75
N ASN A 975 -20.16 0.62 -18.04
CA ASN A 975 -21.27 1.10 -18.89
C ASN A 975 -22.32 0.01 -19.32
N GLY A 976 -22.42 -1.09 -18.58
CA GLY A 976 -23.20 -2.30 -18.90
C GLY A 976 -24.49 -2.49 -18.10
N THR A 977 -24.99 -3.74 -18.05
CA THR A 977 -26.18 -4.10 -17.22
C THR A 977 -25.80 -4.78 -15.90
N GLN A 978 -24.52 -5.05 -15.72
CA GLN A 978 -23.87 -5.63 -14.56
C GLN A 978 -22.53 -4.90 -14.40
N PRO A 979 -22.15 -4.51 -13.17
CA PRO A 979 -22.97 -4.58 -11.97
C PRO A 979 -24.27 -3.77 -12.09
N GLU A 980 -25.24 -4.05 -11.22
CA GLU A 980 -26.48 -3.26 -11.20
C GLU A 980 -26.18 -1.84 -10.70
N GLY A 981 -26.83 -0.82 -11.28
CA GLY A 981 -26.63 0.61 -10.94
C GLY A 981 -26.67 1.01 -9.45
N GLN A 982 -27.07 0.10 -8.54
CA GLN A 982 -26.99 0.31 -7.09
C GLN A 982 -25.57 0.09 -6.52
N TYR A 983 -24.68 -0.51 -7.29
CA TYR A 983 -23.27 -0.74 -6.97
C TYR A 983 -22.35 0.25 -7.70
N HIS A 984 -22.93 1.14 -8.52
CA HIS A 984 -22.20 2.24 -9.14
C HIS A 984 -21.75 3.24 -8.07
N GLY A 985 -20.55 3.73 -8.27
CA GLY A 985 -19.70 4.39 -7.30
C GLY A 985 -19.97 5.83 -6.98
N ALA A 986 -18.93 6.49 -6.50
CA ALA A 986 -18.82 7.93 -6.44
C ALA A 986 -17.33 8.15 -6.64
N ASP A 987 -16.95 8.16 -7.91
CA ASP A 987 -15.59 7.88 -8.32
C ASP A 987 -14.78 9.16 -8.33
N TYR A 988 -13.46 9.01 -8.29
CA TYR A 988 -12.57 10.12 -8.58
C TYR A 988 -11.56 9.72 -9.63
N LEU A 989 -11.51 10.55 -10.66
CA LEU A 989 -10.69 10.38 -11.83
C LEU A 989 -9.83 11.65 -11.97
N ASP A 990 -8.51 11.48 -12.07
CA ASP A 990 -7.53 12.56 -12.29
C ASP A 990 -6.71 12.23 -13.54
N GLY A 991 -6.88 13.01 -14.62
CA GLY A 991 -6.18 12.79 -15.89
C GLY A 991 -4.70 13.11 -15.78
N GLY A 992 -4.37 14.29 -15.24
CA GLY A 992 -2.99 14.71 -15.02
C GLY A 992 -2.47 15.58 -16.17
N ASP A 993 -1.32 15.23 -16.73
CA ASP A 993 -0.72 15.92 -17.89
C ASP A 993 -1.10 15.16 -19.17
N GLY A 994 -1.89 15.72 -20.08
CA GLY A 994 -2.32 14.95 -21.27
C GLY A 994 -3.57 15.52 -21.95
N ASP A 995 -3.91 15.03 -23.15
CA ASP A 995 -5.26 15.22 -23.71
C ASP A 995 -6.13 14.01 -23.27
N ASP A 996 -6.79 14.09 -22.12
CA ASP A 996 -7.36 12.92 -21.43
C ASP A 996 -8.86 12.72 -21.68
N THR A 997 -9.37 11.51 -21.41
CA THR A 997 -10.80 11.16 -21.46
C THR A 997 -11.23 10.50 -20.16
N LEU A 998 -12.12 11.16 -19.42
CA LEU A 998 -12.60 10.70 -18.11
C LEU A 998 -14.12 10.46 -18.16
N LEU A 999 -14.56 9.27 -17.75
CA LEU A 999 -15.96 8.85 -17.72
C LEU A 999 -16.35 8.34 -16.31
N GLY A 1000 -17.30 9.00 -15.64
CA GLY A 1000 -17.83 8.53 -14.35
C GLY A 1000 -18.74 7.29 -14.51
N ASP A 1001 -19.68 7.34 -15.47
CA ASP A 1001 -20.57 6.22 -15.85
C ASP A 1001 -21.60 5.78 -14.77
N GLY A 1002 -21.97 6.67 -13.86
CA GLY A 1002 -22.98 6.49 -12.80
C GLY A 1002 -22.46 7.07 -11.50
N GLY A 1003 -23.26 7.10 -10.43
CA GLY A 1003 -22.71 7.62 -9.18
C GLY A 1003 -22.55 9.13 -9.20
N GLY A 1004 -21.87 9.69 -8.19
CA GLY A 1004 -21.70 11.14 -8.03
C GLY A 1004 -20.22 11.49 -7.94
N ASP A 1005 -19.64 11.85 -9.08
CA ASP A 1005 -18.20 11.67 -9.31
C ASP A 1005 -17.41 12.97 -9.24
N THR A 1006 -16.09 12.86 -9.16
CA THR A 1006 -15.14 13.97 -9.25
C THR A 1006 -14.14 13.69 -10.36
N LEU A 1007 -14.18 14.46 -11.44
CA LEU A 1007 -13.30 14.33 -12.60
C LEU A 1007 -12.42 15.59 -12.70
N LEU A 1008 -11.11 15.40 -12.71
CA LEU A 1008 -10.11 16.44 -12.90
C LEU A 1008 -9.35 16.16 -14.19
N GLY A 1009 -9.43 17.06 -15.18
CA GLY A 1009 -8.70 16.92 -16.46
C GLY A 1009 -7.21 17.17 -16.26
N GLY A 1010 -6.86 18.38 -15.81
CA GLY A 1010 -5.50 18.74 -15.48
C GLY A 1010 -4.91 19.66 -16.54
N ALA A 1011 -3.85 19.22 -17.23
CA ALA A 1011 -3.18 20.01 -18.24
C ALA A 1011 -3.29 19.37 -19.62
N GLY A 1012 -4.09 19.95 -20.50
CA GLY A 1012 -4.18 19.57 -21.91
C GLY A 1012 -5.61 19.70 -22.42
N LYS A 1013 -6.01 18.95 -23.44
CA LYS A 1013 -7.34 19.10 -24.04
C LYS A 1013 -8.25 17.96 -23.65
N ASP A 1014 -8.96 18.16 -22.57
CA ASP A 1014 -9.60 17.05 -21.87
C ASP A 1014 -11.08 16.89 -22.25
N GLU A 1015 -11.56 15.66 -22.14
CA GLU A 1015 -12.95 15.27 -22.34
C GLU A 1015 -13.49 14.57 -21.09
N LEU A 1016 -14.28 15.30 -20.30
CA LEU A 1016 -14.86 14.84 -19.04
C LEU A 1016 -16.37 14.61 -19.21
N VAL A 1017 -16.83 13.43 -18.81
CA VAL A 1017 -18.25 13.05 -18.79
C VAL A 1017 -18.57 12.45 -17.43
N GLY A 1018 -19.40 13.12 -16.62
CA GLY A 1018 -19.86 12.58 -15.34
C GLY A 1018 -20.71 11.33 -15.60
N ASP A 1019 -21.96 11.54 -16.02
CA ASP A 1019 -22.83 10.45 -16.41
C ASP A 1019 -22.93 10.27 -17.93
N ASN A 1020 -22.82 9.03 -18.42
CA ASN A 1020 -22.93 8.74 -19.85
C ASN A 1020 -24.37 8.39 -20.29
N GLY A 1021 -24.77 8.84 -21.48
CA GLY A 1021 -26.09 8.63 -22.08
C GLY A 1021 -26.16 7.48 -23.08
N SER A 1022 -25.33 6.45 -22.94
CA SER A 1022 -25.07 5.44 -23.97
C SER A 1022 -26.28 4.52 -24.31
N ASP A 1023 -26.12 3.68 -25.34
CA ASP A 1023 -27.18 2.92 -26.03
C ASP A 1023 -28.03 1.96 -25.16
N LYS A 1024 -27.63 1.73 -23.89
CA LYS A 1024 -28.40 1.01 -22.87
C LYS A 1024 -28.44 1.86 -21.59
N PRO A 1025 -29.47 2.70 -21.40
CA PRO A 1025 -29.44 3.72 -20.36
C PRO A 1025 -29.44 3.10 -18.95
N LEU A 1026 -28.48 3.56 -18.13
CA LEU A 1026 -28.57 3.54 -16.68
C LEU A 1026 -29.92 4.16 -16.26
N ASP A 1027 -30.57 3.62 -15.23
CA ASP A 1027 -31.84 4.22 -14.77
C ASP A 1027 -31.50 5.59 -14.17
N GLY A 1028 -32.23 6.65 -14.58
CA GLY A 1028 -31.99 8.05 -14.18
C GLY A 1028 -31.92 8.31 -12.67
N GLN A 1029 -32.30 7.35 -11.84
CA GLN A 1029 -32.15 7.41 -10.38
C GLN A 1029 -30.73 7.11 -9.86
N TYR A 1030 -29.85 6.59 -10.71
CA TYR A 1030 -28.46 6.26 -10.41
C TYR A 1030 -27.45 7.27 -10.99
N HIS A 1031 -27.97 8.26 -11.72
CA HIS A 1031 -27.25 9.48 -12.07
C HIS A 1031 -27.05 10.33 -10.81
N GLY A 1032 -25.85 10.85 -10.61
CA GLY A 1032 -25.48 11.55 -9.39
C GLY A 1032 -25.46 13.06 -9.51
N SER A 1033 -24.39 13.66 -9.06
CA SER A 1033 -24.23 15.11 -8.97
C SER A 1033 -22.74 15.34 -8.97
N ASP A 1034 -22.22 15.67 -10.14
CA ASP A 1034 -20.82 15.46 -10.45
C ASP A 1034 -20.04 16.76 -10.31
N TYR A 1035 -18.73 16.63 -10.07
CA TYR A 1035 -17.77 17.73 -10.09
C TYR A 1035 -16.76 17.50 -11.21
N LEU A 1036 -16.75 18.37 -12.22
CA LEU A 1036 -15.85 18.31 -13.35
C LEU A 1036 -15.00 19.59 -13.37
N ASP A 1037 -13.68 19.45 -13.46
CA ASP A 1037 -12.72 20.56 -13.56
C ASP A 1037 -11.77 20.29 -14.74
N GLY A 1038 -11.85 21.10 -15.80
CA GLY A 1038 -11.03 20.94 -17.01
C GLY A 1038 -9.56 21.27 -16.76
N GLY A 1039 -9.31 22.40 -16.11
CA GLY A 1039 -7.97 22.83 -15.74
C GLY A 1039 -7.38 23.81 -16.73
N ALA A 1040 -6.39 23.40 -17.51
CA ALA A 1040 -5.71 24.27 -18.48
C ALA A 1040 -5.83 23.71 -19.90
N ASP A 1041 -5.89 24.61 -20.88
CA ASP A 1041 -6.13 24.37 -22.32
C ASP A 1041 -7.63 24.24 -22.69
N ASP A 1042 -8.00 23.71 -23.87
CA ASP A 1042 -9.39 23.91 -24.36
C ASP A 1042 -10.20 22.61 -24.14
N ASP A 1043 -11.13 22.61 -23.18
CA ASP A 1043 -11.73 21.39 -22.64
C ASP A 1043 -13.20 21.18 -23.02
N ARG A 1044 -13.68 19.95 -22.81
CA ARG A 1044 -15.10 19.59 -22.93
C ARG A 1044 -15.61 18.89 -21.69
N LEU A 1045 -16.63 19.46 -21.07
CA LEU A 1045 -17.23 18.94 -19.85
C LEU A 1045 -18.73 18.69 -20.07
N TRP A 1046 -19.18 17.49 -19.71
CA TRP A 1046 -20.59 17.08 -19.73
C TRP A 1046 -21.00 16.49 -18.38
N GLY A 1047 -21.93 17.15 -17.67
CA GLY A 1047 -22.44 16.65 -16.39
C GLY A 1047 -23.32 15.43 -16.56
N GLY A 1048 -24.36 15.55 -17.39
CA GLY A 1048 -25.21 14.44 -17.79
C GLY A 1048 -26.62 14.55 -17.21
N GLY A 1049 -26.87 13.98 -16.05
CA GLY A 1049 -28.12 14.21 -15.31
C GLY A 1049 -27.79 14.25 -13.84
N GLY A 1050 -28.43 15.12 -13.06
CA GLY A 1050 -27.89 15.42 -11.75
C GLY A 1050 -27.80 16.92 -11.56
N SER A 1051 -27.33 17.37 -10.39
CA SER A 1051 -27.04 18.79 -10.16
C SER A 1051 -25.54 18.97 -10.12
N ASP A 1052 -24.98 19.34 -11.26
CA ASP A 1052 -23.55 19.18 -11.51
C ASP A 1052 -22.78 20.49 -11.32
N THR A 1053 -21.47 20.39 -11.10
CA THR A 1053 -20.54 21.51 -11.01
C THR A 1053 -19.45 21.33 -12.06
N LEU A 1054 -19.44 22.17 -13.08
CA LEU A 1054 -18.47 22.16 -14.17
C LEU A 1054 -17.61 23.43 -14.12
N ILE A 1055 -16.29 23.29 -14.13
CA ILE A 1055 -15.32 24.38 -14.13
C ILE A 1055 -14.41 24.21 -15.35
N GLY A 1056 -14.39 25.18 -16.27
CA GLY A 1056 -13.55 25.16 -17.47
C GLY A 1056 -12.08 25.38 -17.13
N GLY A 1057 -11.76 26.60 -16.67
CA GLY A 1057 -10.41 26.92 -16.18
C GLY A 1057 -9.70 27.93 -17.07
N GLU A 1058 -8.48 27.67 -17.51
CA GLU A 1058 -7.78 28.49 -18.51
C GLU A 1058 -7.97 27.88 -19.90
N GLY A 1059 -8.70 28.51 -20.83
CA GLY A 1059 -9.05 27.76 -22.03
C GLY A 1059 -9.91 28.46 -23.06
N ASN A 1060 -10.65 27.68 -23.84
CA ASN A 1060 -11.84 28.12 -24.58
C ASN A 1060 -12.79 26.93 -24.52
N ASP A 1061 -13.54 26.87 -23.44
CA ASP A 1061 -14.08 25.60 -22.95
C ASP A 1061 -15.52 25.41 -23.41
N ASN A 1062 -15.96 24.15 -23.42
CA ASN A 1062 -17.33 23.80 -23.77
C ASN A 1062 -17.96 22.97 -22.65
N LEU A 1063 -18.80 23.63 -21.85
CA LEU A 1063 -19.46 23.07 -20.69
C LEU A 1063 -20.94 22.85 -21.00
N GLN A 1064 -21.44 21.66 -20.70
CA GLN A 1064 -22.85 21.32 -20.80
C GLN A 1064 -23.32 20.59 -19.54
N GLY A 1065 -24.28 21.17 -18.82
CA GLY A 1065 -24.87 20.62 -17.59
C GLY A 1065 -25.61 19.31 -17.88
N ASP A 1066 -26.76 19.39 -18.55
CA ASP A 1066 -27.59 18.21 -18.82
C ASP A 1066 -27.49 17.67 -20.27
N PHE A 1067 -27.87 16.40 -20.49
CA PHE A 1067 -27.98 15.82 -21.84
C PHE A 1067 -29.08 16.49 -22.70
N ASN A 1068 -28.72 16.87 -23.93
CA ASN A 1068 -29.66 17.33 -24.97
C ASN A 1068 -30.54 16.19 -25.59
N GLY A 1069 -30.69 15.06 -24.88
CA GLY A 1069 -31.23 13.78 -25.34
C GLY A 1069 -32.70 13.52 -25.00
N THR A 1070 -33.17 12.28 -25.18
CA THR A 1070 -34.45 11.80 -24.60
C THR A 1070 -34.24 10.92 -23.36
N GLN A 1071 -32.98 10.67 -23.01
CA GLN A 1071 -32.53 9.89 -21.86
C GLN A 1071 -31.26 10.58 -21.32
N PRO A 1072 -31.12 10.72 -19.99
CA PRO A 1072 -32.11 10.40 -18.97
C PRO A 1072 -33.43 11.19 -19.14
N ASP A 1073 -34.52 10.72 -18.52
CA ASP A 1073 -35.83 11.39 -18.61
C ASP A 1073 -35.70 12.82 -18.03
N ALA A 1074 -36.31 13.85 -18.65
CA ALA A 1074 -36.16 15.27 -18.25
C ALA A 1074 -36.51 15.61 -16.78
N GLN A 1075 -37.03 14.64 -16.02
CA GLN A 1075 -37.24 14.75 -14.57
C GLN A 1075 -35.96 14.58 -13.74
N TYR A 1076 -34.87 14.11 -14.35
CA TYR A 1076 -33.57 13.90 -13.74
C TYR A 1076 -32.57 15.01 -14.08
N HIS A 1077 -32.98 15.98 -14.91
CA HIS A 1077 -32.25 17.24 -15.13
C HIS A 1077 -32.23 18.04 -13.83
N GLY A 1078 -31.06 18.48 -13.39
CA GLY A 1078 -30.88 19.07 -12.07
C GLY A 1078 -30.83 20.59 -12.05
N ALA A 1079 -29.75 21.14 -11.52
CA ALA A 1079 -29.63 22.57 -11.28
C ALA A 1079 -28.15 22.86 -11.19
N ASP A 1080 -27.58 23.21 -12.33
CA ASP A 1080 -26.16 23.04 -12.54
C ASP A 1080 -25.40 24.34 -12.27
N PHE A 1081 -24.12 24.20 -11.95
CA PHE A 1081 -23.18 25.30 -11.80
C PHE A 1081 -22.09 25.15 -12.84
N LEU A 1082 -22.02 26.09 -13.78
CA LEU A 1082 -21.00 26.13 -14.83
C LEU A 1082 -20.17 27.42 -14.68
N ASP A 1083 -18.85 27.30 -14.60
CA ASP A 1083 -17.91 28.44 -14.57
C ASP A 1083 -16.86 28.27 -15.67
N GLY A 1084 -16.83 29.17 -16.66
CA GLY A 1084 -15.93 29.09 -17.81
C GLY A 1084 -14.48 29.40 -17.46
N GLY A 1085 -14.25 30.41 -16.61
CA GLY A 1085 -12.91 30.81 -16.21
C GLY A 1085 -12.31 31.89 -17.12
N GLU A 1086 -11.09 31.70 -17.63
CA GLU A 1086 -10.44 32.63 -18.56
C GLU A 1086 -10.44 32.00 -19.96
N GLY A 1087 -11.05 32.63 -20.97
CA GLY A 1087 -11.25 32.00 -22.26
C GLY A 1087 -12.39 32.61 -23.07
N ASP A 1088 -12.53 32.29 -24.35
CA ASP A 1088 -13.80 32.52 -25.07
C ASP A 1088 -14.67 31.24 -24.94
N ASP A 1089 -15.49 31.16 -23.89
CA ASP A 1089 -16.12 29.90 -23.46
C ASP A 1089 -17.57 29.70 -23.96
N THR A 1090 -18.05 28.46 -23.94
CA THR A 1090 -19.45 28.08 -24.24
C THR A 1090 -20.05 27.28 -23.10
N LEU A 1091 -21.12 27.81 -22.48
CA LEU A 1091 -21.80 27.20 -21.34
C LEU A 1091 -23.27 26.95 -21.67
N ILE A 1092 -23.75 25.72 -21.46
CA ILE A 1092 -25.14 25.30 -21.73
C ILE A 1092 -25.70 24.57 -20.51
N GLY A 1093 -26.75 25.09 -19.86
CA GLY A 1093 -27.41 24.40 -18.73
C GLY A 1093 -28.23 23.18 -19.15
N ASP A 1094 -29.13 23.35 -20.12
CA ASP A 1094 -29.96 22.30 -20.74
C ASP A 1094 -31.07 21.68 -19.83
N GLY A 1095 -31.80 22.51 -19.10
CA GLY A 1095 -32.93 22.12 -18.24
C GLY A 1095 -32.55 22.35 -16.79
N GLY A 1096 -33.50 22.26 -15.85
CA GLY A 1096 -33.12 22.62 -14.48
C GLY A 1096 -32.91 24.12 -14.29
N GLY A 1097 -32.52 24.53 -13.08
CA GLY A 1097 -32.39 25.95 -12.71
C GLY A 1097 -30.95 26.34 -12.43
N ASP A 1098 -30.27 26.86 -13.45
CA ASP A 1098 -28.81 26.78 -13.52
C ASP A 1098 -28.11 28.09 -13.15
N THR A 1099 -26.82 28.01 -12.87
CA THR A 1099 -25.91 29.13 -12.63
C THR A 1099 -24.74 29.04 -13.59
N LEU A 1100 -24.68 29.93 -14.57
CA LEU A 1100 -23.63 30.02 -15.57
C LEU A 1100 -22.80 31.30 -15.36
N ILE A 1101 -21.49 31.16 -15.23
CA ILE A 1101 -20.52 32.25 -15.06
C ILE A 1101 -19.52 32.15 -16.21
N GLY A 1102 -19.45 33.16 -17.09
CA GLY A 1102 -18.51 33.18 -18.23
C GLY A 1102 -17.09 33.38 -17.75
N GLY A 1103 -16.85 34.47 -17.01
CA GLY A 1103 -15.54 34.76 -16.45
C GLY A 1103 -14.84 35.85 -17.26
N GLY A 1104 -13.69 35.54 -17.87
CA GLY A 1104 -12.91 36.48 -18.65
C GLY A 1104 -12.75 36.06 -20.10
N GLY A 1105 -13.40 36.76 -21.02
CA GLY A 1105 -13.18 36.61 -22.46
C GLY A 1105 -14.47 36.86 -23.23
N LYS A 1106 -14.76 36.16 -24.33
CA LYS A 1106 -16.01 36.39 -25.09
C LYS A 1106 -16.87 35.15 -25.04
N ASP A 1107 -17.79 35.16 -24.09
CA ASP A 1107 -18.46 33.93 -23.69
C ASP A 1107 -19.85 33.80 -24.31
N GLU A 1108 -20.28 32.54 -24.48
CA GLU A 1108 -21.59 32.14 -25.00
C GLU A 1108 -22.34 31.33 -23.94
N LEU A 1109 -23.27 31.96 -23.21
CA LEU A 1109 -24.04 31.33 -22.12
C LEU A 1109 -25.50 31.09 -22.53
N VAL A 1110 -25.98 29.85 -22.37
CA VAL A 1110 -27.34 29.42 -22.67
C VAL A 1110 -27.91 28.70 -21.45
N GLY A 1111 -28.94 29.25 -20.80
CA GLY A 1111 -29.64 28.57 -19.69
C GLY A 1111 -30.34 27.30 -20.20
N ASP A 1112 -31.45 27.46 -20.92
CA ASP A 1112 -32.14 26.33 -21.55
C ASP A 1112 -31.87 26.16 -23.06
N ALA A 1113 -31.83 24.91 -23.53
CA ALA A 1113 -31.66 24.49 -24.92
C ALA A 1113 -32.34 25.39 -25.98
N ALA A 1114 -31.55 25.88 -26.94
CA ALA A 1114 -32.04 26.74 -28.04
C ALA A 1114 -32.63 25.96 -29.25
N SER A 1115 -32.74 24.63 -29.20
CA SER A 1115 -32.89 23.79 -30.41
C SER A 1115 -34.13 22.87 -30.48
N ASP A 1116 -34.22 22.02 -31.51
CA ASP A 1116 -35.41 21.62 -32.29
C ASP A 1116 -36.44 20.68 -31.63
N LYS A 1117 -36.25 20.29 -30.37
CA LYS A 1117 -37.19 19.55 -29.52
C LYS A 1117 -37.37 20.30 -28.20
N PRO A 1118 -38.49 21.03 -28.00
CA PRO A 1118 -38.69 21.78 -26.76
C PRO A 1118 -38.83 20.81 -25.57
N LEU A 1119 -38.08 21.07 -24.49
CA LEU A 1119 -38.34 20.53 -23.16
C LEU A 1119 -39.81 20.81 -22.77
N ASP A 1120 -40.45 19.92 -22.00
CA ASP A 1120 -41.79 20.22 -21.48
C ASP A 1120 -41.67 21.42 -20.53
N GLY A 1121 -42.62 22.36 -20.61
CA GLY A 1121 -42.67 23.62 -19.85
C GLY A 1121 -42.39 23.53 -18.35
N GLN A 1122 -42.54 22.35 -17.75
CA GLN A 1122 -42.29 22.10 -16.32
C GLN A 1122 -40.82 21.80 -15.96
N TYR A 1123 -39.96 21.56 -16.95
CA TYR A 1123 -38.53 21.24 -16.78
C TYR A 1123 -37.59 22.39 -17.15
N HIS A 1124 -38.14 23.49 -17.70
CA HIS A 1124 -37.45 24.77 -17.76
C HIS A 1124 -37.29 25.33 -16.34
N GLY A 1125 -36.07 25.69 -15.92
CA GLY A 1125 -35.83 26.26 -14.61
C GLY A 1125 -35.86 27.77 -14.59
N SER A 1126 -34.89 28.40 -13.95
CA SER A 1126 -34.89 29.84 -13.71
C SER A 1126 -33.45 30.24 -13.46
N ASP A 1127 -32.81 30.68 -14.54
CA ASP A 1127 -31.36 30.57 -14.61
C ASP A 1127 -30.68 31.87 -14.21
N TYR A 1128 -29.45 31.77 -13.74
CA TYR A 1128 -28.57 32.89 -13.43
C TYR A 1128 -27.39 32.86 -14.41
N LEU A 1129 -27.29 33.85 -15.28
CA LEU A 1129 -26.22 33.97 -16.26
C LEU A 1129 -25.43 35.26 -15.98
N ASP A 1130 -24.12 35.15 -15.75
CA ASP A 1130 -23.20 36.27 -15.56
C ASP A 1130 -22.04 36.20 -16.56
N GLY A 1131 -21.98 37.12 -17.52
CA GLY A 1131 -20.96 37.15 -18.57
C GLY A 1131 -19.56 37.54 -18.09
N GLY A 1132 -19.44 38.27 -16.97
CA GLY A 1132 -18.12 38.65 -16.47
C GLY A 1132 -17.46 39.81 -17.24
N ALA A 1133 -16.27 39.61 -17.80
CA ALA A 1133 -15.51 40.64 -18.51
C ALA A 1133 -15.46 40.36 -20.02
N ASP A 1134 -15.37 41.42 -20.83
CA ASP A 1134 -15.34 41.41 -22.31
C ASP A 1134 -16.73 41.22 -22.97
N ASP A 1135 -16.80 40.91 -24.28
CA ASP A 1135 -18.03 41.09 -25.09
C ASP A 1135 -18.87 39.79 -25.20
N ASP A 1136 -19.81 39.57 -24.28
CA ASP A 1136 -20.51 38.27 -24.12
C ASP A 1136 -21.87 38.15 -24.80
N ARG A 1137 -22.38 36.91 -24.88
CA ARG A 1137 -23.75 36.60 -25.32
C ARG A 1137 -24.47 35.67 -24.35
N LEU A 1138 -25.61 36.12 -23.85
CA LEU A 1138 -26.42 35.41 -22.87
C LEU A 1138 -27.82 35.16 -23.40
N TRP A 1139 -28.28 33.91 -23.38
CA TRP A 1139 -29.65 33.49 -23.66
C TRP A 1139 -30.28 32.80 -22.45
N GLY A 1140 -31.32 33.39 -21.86
CA GLY A 1140 -32.03 32.80 -20.71
C GLY A 1140 -32.80 31.54 -21.09
N GLY A 1141 -33.73 31.65 -22.05
CA GLY A 1141 -34.53 30.49 -22.49
C GLY A 1141 -35.95 30.50 -21.95
N GLY A 1142 -36.40 29.40 -21.35
CA GLY A 1142 -37.67 29.33 -20.62
C GLY A 1142 -37.46 29.68 -19.15
N GLY A 1143 -38.53 29.92 -18.37
CA GLY A 1143 -38.34 30.19 -16.95
C GLY A 1143 -38.22 31.67 -16.56
N ALA A 1144 -37.70 31.92 -15.35
CA ALA A 1144 -37.61 33.25 -14.75
C ALA A 1144 -36.15 33.68 -14.52
N ASP A 1145 -35.49 34.10 -15.59
CA ASP A 1145 -34.03 34.19 -15.64
C ASP A 1145 -33.47 35.54 -15.16
N THR A 1146 -32.22 35.52 -14.73
CA THR A 1146 -31.40 36.67 -14.35
C THR A 1146 -30.15 36.73 -15.23
N LEU A 1147 -30.09 37.68 -16.16
CA LEU A 1147 -28.94 37.88 -17.04
C LEU A 1147 -28.15 39.13 -16.63
N ILE A 1148 -26.85 38.99 -16.43
CA ILE A 1148 -25.88 40.04 -16.08
C ILE A 1148 -24.75 40.01 -17.11
N GLY A 1149 -24.57 41.09 -17.86
CA GLY A 1149 -23.52 41.12 -18.90
C GLY A 1149 -22.13 41.57 -18.43
N GLY A 1150 -22.01 42.11 -17.21
CA GLY A 1150 -20.70 42.52 -16.69
C GLY A 1150 -20.03 43.72 -17.42
N ASP A 1151 -18.72 43.62 -17.67
CA ASP A 1151 -17.84 44.66 -18.21
C ASP A 1151 -17.57 44.46 -19.73
N GLY A 1152 -18.41 45.00 -20.63
CA GLY A 1152 -18.14 44.92 -22.07
C GLY A 1152 -19.23 45.49 -22.98
N ASN A 1153 -19.34 44.98 -24.21
CA ASN A 1153 -20.48 45.21 -25.13
C ASN A 1153 -21.31 43.94 -25.33
N ASP A 1154 -22.09 43.63 -24.31
CA ASP A 1154 -22.76 42.35 -24.16
C ASP A 1154 -24.12 42.30 -24.88
N TYR A 1155 -24.52 41.09 -25.30
CA TYR A 1155 -25.82 40.79 -25.90
C TYR A 1155 -26.64 39.90 -24.95
N LEU A 1156 -27.72 40.45 -24.39
CA LEU A 1156 -28.62 39.71 -23.50
C LEU A 1156 -29.97 39.48 -24.17
N GLN A 1157 -30.41 38.23 -24.17
CA GLN A 1157 -31.73 37.81 -24.61
C GLN A 1157 -32.34 36.89 -23.55
N GLY A 1158 -33.41 37.30 -22.88
CA GLY A 1158 -34.21 36.38 -22.06
C GLY A 1158 -34.97 35.41 -22.97
N ASP A 1159 -36.29 35.52 -23.02
CA ASP A 1159 -37.11 34.58 -23.80
C ASP A 1159 -37.21 34.92 -25.30
N LEU A 1160 -37.25 33.87 -26.12
CA LEU A 1160 -37.49 33.95 -27.56
C LEU A 1160 -38.90 34.49 -27.83
N ASN A 1161 -39.02 35.51 -28.70
CA ASN A 1161 -40.31 36.06 -29.11
C ASN A 1161 -41.15 35.03 -29.91
N GLY A 1162 -41.94 34.25 -29.19
CA GLY A 1162 -43.26 33.71 -29.54
C GLY A 1162 -43.40 32.97 -30.87
N THR A 1163 -43.38 31.63 -30.82
CA THR A 1163 -44.35 30.72 -31.51
C THR A 1163 -44.40 29.29 -30.93
N GLN A 1164 -43.64 28.98 -29.86
CA GLN A 1164 -43.56 27.66 -29.22
C GLN A 1164 -44.77 27.37 -28.27
N PRO A 1165 -45.08 26.09 -27.94
CA PRO A 1165 -46.26 25.68 -27.18
C PRO A 1165 -46.37 26.21 -25.73
N ASP A 1166 -45.29 26.74 -25.14
CA ASP A 1166 -45.15 26.99 -23.69
C ASP A 1166 -45.27 28.45 -23.23
N ALA A 1167 -46.16 29.21 -23.87
CA ALA A 1167 -46.47 30.61 -23.51
C ALA A 1167 -46.97 30.86 -22.07
N GLN A 1168 -47.08 29.83 -21.21
CA GLN A 1168 -47.44 29.94 -19.80
C GLN A 1168 -46.23 29.88 -18.84
N TYR A 1169 -45.03 29.59 -19.36
CA TYR A 1169 -43.76 29.46 -18.63
C TYR A 1169 -42.72 30.52 -19.05
N HIS A 1170 -43.16 31.54 -19.80
CA HIS A 1170 -42.44 32.79 -20.11
C HIS A 1170 -43.04 33.97 -19.32
#